data_AF-A0A1C0YIP1-F1
#
_entry.id   AF-A0A1C0YIP1-F1
#
_cell.length_a   1.000
_cell.length_b   1.000
_cell.length_c   1.000
_cell.angle_alpha   90.00
_cell.angle_beta   90.00
_cell.angle_gamma   90.00
#
_symmetry.space_group_name_H-M   'P 1'
#
loop_
_entity.id
_entity.type
_entity.pdbx_description
1 polymer ?
#
loop_
_entity_poly.entity_id
_entity_poly.type
_entity_poly.pdbx_seq_one_letter_code
_entity_poly.pdbx_strand_id
1 'polypeptide(L)'
;MKRIVAISLLSGAMFVGAMSVEATNDECRQIVDATSFSTNIEACSPTMTNGEVTESSFKDYVSTLQKFKTTYKGEPQYTILEDKIKEATEVNDVINDIASINPYKLTGFSREVTNARTAYDALTDKAKSYVYNEQLLQTYEAAAIIVTQISNIKLTDTAAEYKRKVEAAKEAFDNAPMEVQNAVGNMDTLKTHENTLHRVDELSTIIASLNKDISTLTDSQISEFVAMLAEAKTLYESLSTTERKLVQGYQLVLDHEKGIGSAMEIVALINEISPSLATFAARTEAVKKKYDALAETDRKFVQNYDKLESYIEPAAISNALKKLKTTSKTFEADVADLRQRFDALTPTQQGYISNSSALTDAEQKLVQIEEMEKLISTIASATAQDMMGVVMSAGEAFELLDAGQRKLVENASELTKFEGIVKDVLKVEALIDKIDIQSKQFTKQATAAQKAFDKLTPEERLYVRNVSALASTGPISDFLVKLSKLRTSSKTYRQDVEDLRVEYMQFDAETRDFVGNYEAEPKLVEAERMISQANYVDERIARVGEEPEENYVKYVAQTRTAYNELPKDARKLVSKYKELQGVEKQIKPVLKTAELIEALDDSPKSLMAAFDKAQKAYAKLKPNQKLLVYNFNVLKEYEKPVSVSKKIKALKPTNLYFATDLATARQTYESLTEQQKGLVEGAYRITEAEMEMREVNVIVTLIQNVSITSPNYVKDARSAEQGYKQLMSSYRKLVVNYNYLKDELKSVKKVEKVMKNIDELVTLEPKKFATKLKAARKAYDKLEEDEKPHVANYMKLIEYETAESLK
;
A
#
# COMPACT_ATOMS: atom_id res chain seq x y z
N MET A 1 -6.88 -103.34 31.58
CA MET A 1 -7.52 -104.67 31.35
C MET A 1 -6.49 -105.59 30.68
N LYS A 2 -6.54 -106.92 30.91
CA LYS A 2 -5.67 -107.97 30.30
C LYS A 2 -4.16 -107.82 30.65
N ARG A 3 -3.41 -108.76 31.23
CA ARG A 3 -3.57 -110.19 31.62
C ARG A 3 -3.32 -111.26 30.54
N ILE A 4 -2.04 -111.68 30.42
CA ILE A 4 -1.49 -112.97 29.94
C ILE A 4 -0.17 -113.17 30.73
N VAL A 5 0.26 -114.28 31.37
CA VAL A 5 -0.17 -115.69 31.55
C VAL A 5 0.48 -116.75 30.64
N ALA A 6 1.76 -117.09 30.95
CA ALA A 6 2.49 -118.34 30.63
C ALA A 6 3.69 -118.45 31.63
N ILE A 7 4.11 -119.54 32.30
CA ILE A 7 4.02 -121.01 32.14
C ILE A 7 4.92 -121.50 30.98
N SER A 8 5.87 -122.45 31.09
CA SER A 8 6.09 -123.60 32.02
C SER A 8 7.61 -123.83 32.30
N LEU A 9 8.06 -124.32 33.45
CA LEU A 9 8.32 -125.76 33.79
C LEU A 9 9.09 -126.59 32.75
N LEU A 10 10.31 -127.08 33.07
CA LEU A 10 10.60 -128.49 33.41
C LEU A 10 12.04 -128.75 33.94
N SER A 11 12.20 -129.85 34.70
CA SER A 11 13.37 -130.75 34.90
C SER A 11 14.83 -130.31 34.64
N GLY A 12 15.82 -130.77 35.42
CA GLY A 12 15.78 -131.81 36.46
C GLY A 12 17.16 -132.11 37.06
N ALA A 13 17.23 -133.03 38.02
CA ALA A 13 18.44 -133.31 38.82
C ALA A 13 19.35 -134.40 38.24
N MET A 14 20.65 -134.34 38.57
CA MET A 14 21.47 -135.54 38.72
C MET A 14 22.37 -135.43 39.96
N PHE A 15 22.61 -136.57 40.58
CA PHE A 15 23.32 -136.74 41.84
C PHE A 15 24.74 -137.25 41.57
N VAL A 16 25.77 -136.47 41.92
CA VAL A 16 27.12 -136.98 42.21
C VAL A 16 27.61 -136.16 43.41
N GLY A 17 28.08 -136.74 44.52
CA GLY A 17 28.41 -138.15 44.76
C GLY A 17 29.89 -138.38 45.08
N ALA A 18 30.56 -137.39 45.67
CA ALA A 18 31.95 -137.48 46.12
C ALA A 18 32.00 -137.47 47.66
N MET A 19 32.14 -138.65 48.26
CA MET A 19 32.56 -138.76 49.66
C MET A 19 34.07 -138.57 49.72
N SER A 20 34.54 -137.38 50.12
CA SER A 20 35.94 -137.16 50.49
C SER A 20 36.06 -137.11 52.02
N VAL A 21 36.41 -138.27 52.57
CA VAL A 21 36.92 -138.56 53.94
C VAL A 21 37.10 -137.35 54.85
N GLU A 22 36.46 -137.39 56.03
CA GLU A 22 36.81 -136.54 57.17
C GLU A 22 38.25 -136.84 57.62
N ALA A 23 39.22 -136.08 57.10
CA ALA A 23 40.54 -135.98 57.71
C ALA A 23 40.37 -135.20 59.02
N THR A 24 40.22 -135.94 60.13
CA THR A 24 39.99 -135.36 61.45
C THR A 24 41.10 -134.40 61.85
N ASN A 25 40.75 -133.18 62.27
CA ASN A 25 41.67 -132.14 62.74
C ASN A 25 42.22 -132.45 64.15
N ASP A 26 42.82 -133.64 64.27
CA ASP A 26 43.27 -134.25 65.51
C ASP A 26 44.81 -134.34 65.57
N GLU A 27 45.50 -134.38 64.41
CA GLU A 27 46.96 -134.38 64.37
C GLU A 27 47.57 -133.15 65.06
N CYS A 28 47.09 -131.93 64.77
CA CYS A 28 47.54 -130.72 65.46
C CYS A 28 47.06 -130.64 66.94
N ARG A 29 46.01 -131.40 67.33
CA ARG A 29 45.60 -131.52 68.74
C ARG A 29 46.48 -132.46 69.56
N GLN A 30 47.11 -133.44 68.93
CA GLN A 30 47.95 -134.44 69.62
C GLN A 30 49.38 -133.95 69.89
N ILE A 31 49.82 -132.81 69.32
CA ILE A 31 51.21 -132.30 69.45
C ILE A 31 51.50 -131.55 70.77
N VAL A 32 50.94 -131.99 71.89
CA VAL A 32 51.20 -131.38 73.21
C VAL A 32 52.49 -131.90 73.86
N ASP A 33 52.97 -133.09 73.47
CA ASP A 33 54.02 -133.86 74.16
C ASP A 33 55.34 -134.04 73.37
N ALA A 34 55.58 -133.29 72.28
CA ALA A 34 56.73 -133.48 71.38
C ALA A 34 57.77 -132.34 71.41
N THR A 35 59.05 -132.68 71.50
CA THR A 35 60.16 -131.80 71.90
C THR A 35 60.78 -130.90 70.81
N SER A 36 60.08 -130.62 69.70
CA SER A 36 60.62 -129.84 68.58
C SER A 36 59.62 -128.83 67.99
N PHE A 37 59.83 -127.55 68.25
CA PHE A 37 58.88 -126.49 67.85
C PHE A 37 58.75 -126.30 66.32
N SER A 38 59.88 -126.28 65.59
CA SER A 38 59.92 -125.86 64.18
C SER A 38 59.13 -126.78 63.24
N THR A 39 59.33 -128.10 63.33
CA THR A 39 58.60 -129.09 62.50
C THR A 39 57.10 -129.12 62.80
N ASN A 40 56.72 -128.83 64.04
CA ASN A 40 55.39 -129.10 64.53
C ASN A 40 54.41 -127.97 64.21
N ILE A 41 54.87 -126.71 64.16
CA ILE A 41 53.97 -125.58 63.94
C ILE A 41 53.84 -125.14 62.47
N GLU A 42 54.77 -125.53 61.60
CA GLU A 42 54.60 -125.43 60.15
C GLU A 42 53.45 -126.34 59.67
N ALA A 43 53.37 -127.56 60.21
CA ALA A 43 52.30 -128.52 59.94
C ALA A 43 50.90 -128.04 60.41
N CYS A 44 50.83 -127.22 61.45
CA CYS A 44 49.59 -126.64 61.95
C CYS A 44 49.11 -125.38 61.19
N SER A 45 49.70 -125.03 60.03
CA SER A 45 49.31 -123.86 59.21
C SER A 45 47.79 -123.81 58.94
N PRO A 46 47.18 -122.61 58.87
CA PRO A 46 45.73 -122.46 58.74
C PRO A 46 45.22 -123.08 57.43
N THR A 47 44.13 -123.83 57.53
CA THR A 47 43.60 -124.66 56.43
C THR A 47 43.13 -123.81 55.25
N MET A 48 43.96 -123.72 54.21
CA MET A 48 43.61 -122.99 53.00
C MET A 48 42.49 -123.71 52.23
N THR A 49 41.45 -122.96 51.89
CA THR A 49 40.33 -123.42 51.05
C THR A 49 40.43 -122.69 49.72
N ASN A 50 40.45 -123.43 48.59
CA ASN A 50 40.71 -122.88 47.25
C ASN A 50 42.02 -122.07 47.08
N GLY A 51 42.97 -122.19 48.02
CA GLY A 51 44.24 -121.46 48.02
C GLY A 51 44.28 -120.24 48.95
N GLU A 52 43.15 -119.86 49.55
CA GLU A 52 43.05 -118.75 50.50
C GLU A 52 42.82 -119.24 51.93
N VAL A 53 43.33 -118.52 52.92
CA VAL A 53 42.97 -118.75 54.33
C VAL A 53 41.54 -118.26 54.56
N THR A 54 40.75 -118.98 55.36
CA THR A 54 39.38 -118.57 55.76
C THR A 54 39.37 -117.98 57.16
N GLU A 55 38.42 -117.09 57.47
CA GLU A 55 38.24 -116.50 58.80
C GLU A 55 38.24 -117.55 59.94
N SER A 56 37.47 -118.63 59.78
CA SER A 56 37.42 -119.72 60.77
C SER A 56 38.78 -120.40 60.91
N SER A 57 39.41 -120.79 59.79
CA SER A 57 40.72 -121.45 59.82
C SER A 57 41.83 -120.56 60.43
N PHE A 58 41.74 -119.23 60.24
CA PHE A 58 42.64 -118.28 60.86
C PHE A 58 42.39 -118.17 62.37
N LYS A 59 41.12 -118.04 62.80
CA LYS A 59 40.75 -117.97 64.23
C LYS A 59 41.08 -119.26 64.97
N ASP A 60 40.90 -120.42 64.34
CA ASP A 60 41.31 -121.73 64.87
C ASP A 60 42.84 -121.86 64.98
N TYR A 61 43.59 -121.35 63.99
CA TYR A 61 45.06 -121.29 64.02
C TYR A 61 45.57 -120.35 65.12
N VAL A 62 45.01 -119.13 65.24
CA VAL A 62 45.30 -118.18 66.32
C VAL A 62 45.02 -118.81 67.70
N SER A 63 43.85 -119.44 67.88
CA SER A 63 43.49 -120.16 69.12
C SER A 63 44.46 -121.29 69.43
N THR A 64 45.03 -121.93 68.41
CA THR A 64 45.97 -123.05 68.56
C THR A 64 47.38 -122.58 68.87
N LEU A 65 47.85 -121.51 68.22
CA LEU A 65 49.08 -120.79 68.57
C LEU A 65 49.05 -120.33 70.04
N GLN A 66 47.93 -119.76 70.49
CA GLN A 66 47.73 -119.32 71.88
C GLN A 66 47.86 -120.46 72.90
N LYS A 67 47.52 -121.72 72.55
CA LYS A 67 47.73 -122.89 73.42
C LYS A 67 49.22 -123.27 73.49
N PHE A 68 49.95 -123.15 72.39
CA PHE A 68 51.41 -123.36 72.37
C PHE A 68 52.18 -122.28 73.15
N LYS A 69 51.59 -121.10 73.39
CA LYS A 69 52.20 -120.00 74.14
C LYS A 69 52.67 -120.38 75.55
N THR A 70 51.97 -121.25 76.27
CA THR A 70 52.41 -121.68 77.61
C THR A 70 53.67 -122.56 77.60
N THR A 71 53.98 -123.19 76.46
CA THR A 71 55.09 -124.13 76.32
C THR A 71 56.30 -123.53 75.62
N TYR A 72 56.09 -122.64 74.63
CA TYR A 72 57.15 -122.15 73.73
C TYR A 72 57.40 -120.63 73.78
N LYS A 73 56.75 -119.89 74.68
CA LYS A 73 56.99 -118.45 74.87
C LYS A 73 58.44 -118.17 75.30
N GLY A 74 59.20 -117.57 74.39
CA GLY A 74 60.62 -117.28 74.54
C GLY A 74 61.47 -117.82 73.39
N GLU A 75 60.97 -118.82 72.65
CA GLU A 75 61.62 -119.31 71.44
C GLU A 75 61.60 -118.25 70.33
N PRO A 76 62.72 -117.99 69.62
CA PRO A 76 62.76 -116.99 68.55
C PRO A 76 61.76 -117.30 67.42
N GLN A 77 61.61 -118.58 67.07
CA GLN A 77 60.67 -119.01 66.01
C GLN A 77 59.21 -118.88 66.44
N TYR A 78 58.88 -119.09 67.72
CA TYR A 78 57.54 -118.84 68.24
C TYR A 78 57.22 -117.34 68.16
N THR A 79 58.14 -116.50 68.62
CA THR A 79 57.99 -115.04 68.64
C THR A 79 57.78 -114.49 67.22
N ILE A 80 58.63 -114.88 66.25
CA ILE A 80 58.52 -114.46 64.84
C ILE A 80 57.19 -114.88 64.20
N LEU A 81 56.60 -116.00 64.62
CA LEU A 81 55.32 -116.47 64.10
C LEU A 81 54.13 -115.77 64.80
N GLU A 82 54.22 -115.58 66.12
CA GLU A 82 53.23 -114.82 66.90
C GLU A 82 53.13 -113.36 66.44
N ASP A 83 54.26 -112.70 66.17
CA ASP A 83 54.29 -111.33 65.64
C ASP A 83 53.63 -111.26 64.26
N LYS A 84 54.00 -112.14 63.31
CA LYS A 84 53.38 -112.17 61.96
C LYS A 84 51.88 -112.46 61.98
N ILE A 85 51.42 -113.32 62.89
CA ILE A 85 50.00 -113.63 63.05
C ILE A 85 49.27 -112.46 63.70
N LYS A 86 49.90 -111.74 64.65
CA LYS A 86 49.37 -110.51 65.23
C LYS A 86 49.27 -109.39 64.19
N GLU A 87 50.32 -109.17 63.39
CA GLU A 87 50.32 -108.22 62.26
C GLU A 87 49.18 -108.53 61.26
N ALA A 88 49.03 -109.79 60.86
CA ALA A 88 47.94 -110.23 59.98
C ALA A 88 46.56 -110.13 60.65
N THR A 89 46.46 -110.32 61.97
CA THR A 89 45.21 -110.10 62.73
C THR A 89 44.82 -108.64 62.68
N GLU A 90 45.75 -107.73 62.99
CA GLU A 90 45.52 -106.28 62.95
C GLU A 90 45.08 -105.79 61.56
N VAL A 91 45.63 -106.35 60.48
CA VAL A 91 45.19 -106.05 59.11
C VAL A 91 43.81 -106.64 58.79
N ASN A 92 43.53 -107.90 59.14
CA ASN A 92 42.22 -108.50 58.95
C ASN A 92 41.12 -107.72 59.73
N ASP A 93 41.42 -107.33 60.96
CA ASP A 93 40.53 -106.56 61.83
C ASP A 93 40.25 -105.16 61.25
N VAL A 94 41.27 -104.46 60.73
CA VAL A 94 41.05 -103.18 60.02
C VAL A 94 40.17 -103.33 58.78
N ILE A 95 40.27 -104.45 58.03
CA ILE A 95 39.38 -104.71 56.88
C ILE A 95 37.95 -105.06 57.33
N ASN A 96 37.78 -105.80 58.44
CA ASN A 96 36.48 -106.05 59.07
C ASN A 96 35.86 -104.78 59.67
N ASP A 97 36.67 -103.87 60.18
CA ASP A 97 36.23 -102.57 60.67
C ASP A 97 35.74 -101.69 59.51
N ILE A 98 36.30 -101.79 58.30
CA ILE A 98 35.71 -101.15 57.10
C ILE A 98 34.34 -101.76 56.76
N ALA A 99 34.14 -103.07 56.94
CA ALA A 99 32.81 -103.67 56.81
C ALA A 99 31.82 -103.17 57.88
N SER A 100 32.33 -102.78 59.05
CA SER A 100 31.57 -102.23 60.18
C SER A 100 31.36 -100.71 60.08
N ILE A 101 32.20 -100.00 59.34
CA ILE A 101 31.94 -98.64 58.86
C ILE A 101 30.77 -98.74 57.87
N ASN A 102 29.59 -98.35 58.35
CA ASN A 102 28.41 -98.17 57.52
C ASN A 102 28.80 -97.41 56.22
N PRO A 103 28.70 -98.03 55.02
CA PRO A 103 29.19 -97.42 53.77
C PRO A 103 28.55 -96.06 53.46
N TYR A 104 27.33 -95.83 53.94
CA TYR A 104 26.59 -94.57 53.82
C TYR A 104 27.18 -93.42 54.68
N LYS A 105 28.30 -93.64 55.41
CA LYS A 105 29.06 -92.61 56.13
C LYS A 105 30.43 -92.32 55.49
N LEU A 106 30.36 -91.64 54.36
CA LEU A 106 31.46 -91.06 53.55
C LEU A 106 32.71 -90.54 54.29
N THR A 107 32.59 -89.98 55.50
CA THR A 107 33.68 -89.32 56.23
C THR A 107 34.67 -90.32 56.85
N GLY A 108 35.43 -90.99 56.00
CA GLY A 108 36.45 -91.97 56.38
C GLY A 108 36.71 -93.00 55.29
N PHE A 109 35.66 -93.49 54.61
CA PHE A 109 35.71 -94.70 53.78
C PHE A 109 36.96 -94.83 52.88
N SER A 110 37.17 -93.95 51.89
CA SER A 110 38.34 -94.02 51.01
C SER A 110 39.68 -93.89 51.74
N ARG A 111 39.71 -93.20 52.89
CA ARG A 111 40.91 -93.07 53.74
C ARG A 111 41.17 -94.36 54.53
N GLU A 112 40.16 -94.95 55.14
CA GLU A 112 40.34 -96.20 55.90
C GLU A 112 40.69 -97.36 54.97
N VAL A 113 40.12 -97.42 53.76
CA VAL A 113 40.53 -98.34 52.69
C VAL A 113 42.00 -98.12 52.31
N THR A 114 42.45 -96.87 52.16
CA THR A 114 43.88 -96.54 51.93
C THR A 114 44.75 -96.96 53.12
N ASN A 115 44.29 -96.78 54.36
CA ASN A 115 44.98 -97.19 55.57
C ASN A 115 45.11 -98.73 55.64
N ALA A 116 44.05 -99.47 55.28
CA ALA A 116 44.03 -100.92 55.23
C ALA A 116 44.97 -101.48 54.17
N ARG A 117 44.99 -100.92 52.95
CA ARG A 117 45.98 -101.26 51.93
C ARG A 117 47.40 -100.95 52.39
N THR A 118 47.62 -99.79 53.03
CA THR A 118 48.95 -99.42 53.55
C THR A 118 49.43 -100.40 54.64
N ALA A 119 48.53 -100.81 55.54
CA ALA A 119 48.83 -101.77 56.59
C ALA A 119 49.06 -103.19 56.03
N TYR A 120 48.24 -103.63 55.07
CA TYR A 120 48.44 -104.87 54.32
C TYR A 120 49.78 -104.86 53.58
N ASP A 121 50.11 -103.81 52.85
CA ASP A 121 51.32 -103.74 52.03
C ASP A 121 52.60 -103.77 52.87
N ALA A 122 52.55 -103.23 54.10
CA ALA A 122 53.64 -103.28 55.07
C ALA A 122 53.91 -104.68 55.65
N LEU A 123 52.98 -105.63 55.52
CA LEU A 123 53.18 -107.02 55.94
C LEU A 123 54.27 -107.72 55.11
N THR A 124 55.05 -108.57 55.76
CA THR A 124 55.92 -109.54 55.06
C THR A 124 55.07 -110.54 54.25
N ASP A 125 55.60 -111.09 53.15
CA ASP A 125 54.87 -112.03 52.28
C ASP A 125 54.25 -113.21 53.05
N LYS A 126 54.93 -113.68 54.10
CA LYS A 126 54.41 -114.75 54.96
C LYS A 126 53.28 -114.29 55.88
N ALA A 127 53.28 -113.05 56.34
CA ALA A 127 52.15 -112.46 57.07
C ALA A 127 50.96 -112.15 56.13
N LYS A 128 51.21 -111.69 54.88
CA LYS A 128 50.17 -111.54 53.85
C LYS A 128 49.42 -112.84 53.59
N SER A 129 50.13 -113.99 53.56
CA SER A 129 49.50 -115.32 53.43
C SER A 129 48.58 -115.74 54.59
N TYR A 130 48.42 -114.91 55.62
CA TYR A 130 47.47 -115.10 56.73
C TYR A 130 46.33 -114.05 56.74
N VAL A 131 46.27 -113.14 55.78
CA VAL A 131 45.13 -112.23 55.58
C VAL A 131 44.07 -112.97 54.77
N TYR A 132 42.89 -113.21 55.37
CA TYR A 132 41.77 -113.90 54.71
C TYR A 132 40.82 -112.92 53.99
N ASN A 133 40.93 -111.62 54.29
CA ASN A 133 40.05 -110.58 53.78
C ASN A 133 40.63 -109.79 52.58
N GLU A 134 41.69 -110.26 51.90
CA GLU A 134 42.31 -109.47 50.82
C GLU A 134 41.33 -109.18 49.66
N GLN A 135 40.55 -110.18 49.21
CA GLN A 135 39.60 -109.98 48.12
C GLN A 135 38.48 -108.98 48.50
N LEU A 136 38.15 -108.87 49.79
CA LEU A 136 37.22 -107.88 50.34
C LEU A 136 37.85 -106.47 50.36
N LEU A 137 39.13 -106.36 50.72
CA LEU A 137 39.88 -105.11 50.62
C LEU A 137 39.95 -104.61 49.17
N GLN A 138 40.27 -105.47 48.20
CA GLN A 138 40.26 -105.14 46.77
C GLN A 138 38.87 -104.66 46.30
N THR A 139 37.80 -105.26 46.82
CA THR A 139 36.41 -104.83 46.55
C THR A 139 36.15 -103.41 47.10
N TYR A 140 36.63 -103.12 48.31
CA TYR A 140 36.52 -101.77 48.89
C TYR A 140 37.39 -100.73 48.19
N GLU A 141 38.55 -101.10 47.63
CA GLU A 141 39.39 -100.20 46.81
C GLU A 141 38.67 -99.77 45.53
N ALA A 142 38.06 -100.71 44.81
CA ALA A 142 37.24 -100.42 43.64
C ALA A 142 36.04 -99.51 43.99
N ALA A 143 35.37 -99.78 45.11
CA ALA A 143 34.27 -98.95 45.59
C ALA A 143 34.75 -97.54 46.01
N ALA A 144 35.91 -97.42 46.68
CA ALA A 144 36.47 -96.15 47.13
C ALA A 144 36.82 -95.22 45.96
N ILE A 145 37.22 -95.76 44.80
CA ILE A 145 37.42 -94.98 43.57
C ILE A 145 36.08 -94.36 43.12
N ILE A 146 35.02 -95.17 43.00
CA ILE A 146 33.69 -94.72 42.55
C ILE A 146 33.09 -93.71 43.54
N VAL A 147 33.14 -94.01 44.84
CA VAL A 147 32.73 -93.11 45.93
C VAL A 147 33.44 -91.76 45.82
N THR A 148 34.75 -91.76 45.53
CA THR A 148 35.57 -90.56 45.35
C THR A 148 35.22 -89.80 44.06
N GLN A 149 34.86 -90.48 42.97
CA GLN A 149 34.38 -89.81 41.75
C GLN A 149 33.05 -89.09 42.00
N ILE A 150 32.08 -89.78 42.63
CA ILE A 150 30.77 -89.21 42.99
C ILE A 150 30.94 -87.98 43.91
N SER A 151 31.79 -88.06 44.93
CA SER A 151 32.08 -86.94 45.83
C SER A 151 32.86 -85.77 45.20
N ASN A 152 33.41 -85.94 43.99
CA ASN A 152 34.08 -84.88 43.23
C ASN A 152 33.17 -84.16 42.21
N ILE A 153 31.93 -84.64 42.01
CA ILE A 153 30.90 -83.93 41.25
C ILE A 153 30.49 -82.68 42.04
N LYS A 154 30.52 -81.49 41.41
CA LYS A 154 30.09 -80.23 42.07
C LYS A 154 29.17 -79.44 41.16
N LEU A 155 28.05 -78.95 41.71
CA LEU A 155 27.15 -78.01 41.02
C LEU A 155 27.80 -76.63 40.73
N THR A 156 29.06 -76.43 41.12
CA THR A 156 29.90 -75.27 40.80
C THR A 156 30.89 -75.52 39.65
N ASP A 157 30.98 -76.75 39.15
CA ASP A 157 31.78 -77.08 37.98
C ASP A 157 31.18 -76.42 36.71
N THR A 158 31.96 -76.35 35.63
CA THR A 158 31.38 -75.94 34.33
C THR A 158 30.38 -76.98 33.84
N ALA A 159 29.34 -76.60 33.09
CA ALA A 159 28.29 -77.53 32.65
C ALA A 159 28.84 -78.80 31.95
N ALA A 160 29.85 -78.64 31.10
CA ALA A 160 30.52 -79.77 30.42
C ALA A 160 31.36 -80.63 31.38
N GLU A 161 32.03 -80.03 32.37
CA GLU A 161 32.80 -80.76 33.38
C GLU A 161 31.88 -81.50 34.36
N TYR A 162 30.79 -80.86 34.80
CA TYR A 162 29.74 -81.47 35.61
C TYR A 162 29.16 -82.69 34.90
N LYS A 163 28.70 -82.51 33.65
CA LYS A 163 28.19 -83.59 32.80
C LYS A 163 29.18 -84.76 32.72
N ARG A 164 30.44 -84.49 32.33
CA ARG A 164 31.49 -85.51 32.23
C ARG A 164 31.76 -86.23 33.56
N LYS A 165 31.70 -85.54 34.70
CA LYS A 165 31.90 -86.17 36.03
C LYS A 165 30.72 -87.06 36.43
N VAL A 166 29.49 -86.64 36.16
CA VAL A 166 28.28 -87.46 36.41
C VAL A 166 28.29 -88.69 35.51
N GLU A 167 28.56 -88.52 34.21
CA GLU A 167 28.65 -89.61 33.23
C GLU A 167 29.78 -90.59 33.59
N ALA A 168 30.98 -90.11 33.92
CA ALA A 168 32.08 -90.99 34.30
C ALA A 168 31.85 -91.72 35.63
N ALA A 169 31.28 -91.06 36.65
CA ALA A 169 30.93 -91.70 37.91
C ALA A 169 29.82 -92.74 37.75
N LYS A 170 28.86 -92.48 36.85
CA LYS A 170 27.85 -93.44 36.43
C LYS A 170 28.47 -94.64 35.72
N GLU A 171 29.27 -94.39 34.69
CA GLU A 171 29.94 -95.45 33.91
C GLU A 171 30.84 -96.32 34.79
N ALA A 172 31.54 -95.73 35.76
CA ALA A 172 32.36 -96.47 36.72
C ALA A 172 31.54 -97.31 37.71
N PHE A 173 30.33 -96.87 38.09
CA PHE A 173 29.40 -97.65 38.90
C PHE A 173 28.73 -98.77 38.08
N ASP A 174 28.12 -98.44 36.94
CA ASP A 174 27.35 -99.37 36.11
C ASP A 174 28.20 -100.51 35.55
N ASN A 175 29.51 -100.29 35.32
CA ASN A 175 30.46 -101.34 34.88
C ASN A 175 31.11 -102.14 36.04
N ALA A 176 30.89 -101.78 37.31
CA ALA A 176 31.51 -102.46 38.44
C ALA A 176 30.83 -103.81 38.77
N PRO A 177 31.56 -104.79 39.34
CA PRO A 177 30.96 -106.01 39.89
C PRO A 177 29.90 -105.70 40.96
N MET A 178 28.93 -106.61 41.14
CA MET A 178 27.80 -106.41 42.06
C MET A 178 28.26 -106.21 43.51
N GLU A 179 29.34 -106.89 43.88
CA GLU A 179 30.02 -106.82 45.17
C GLU A 179 30.59 -105.41 45.42
N VAL A 180 31.13 -104.79 44.37
CA VAL A 180 31.65 -103.41 44.39
C VAL A 180 30.50 -102.40 44.42
N GLN A 181 29.47 -102.58 43.58
CA GLN A 181 28.28 -101.72 43.57
C GLN A 181 27.61 -101.66 44.94
N ASN A 182 27.46 -102.81 45.61
CA ASN A 182 26.91 -102.89 46.97
C ASN A 182 27.74 -102.15 48.05
N ALA A 183 29.01 -101.88 47.79
CA ALA A 183 29.89 -101.12 48.69
C ALA A 183 29.91 -99.60 48.42
N VAL A 184 29.31 -99.11 47.33
CA VAL A 184 29.27 -97.67 47.00
C VAL A 184 28.13 -96.97 47.75
N GLY A 185 28.43 -96.56 48.99
CA GLY A 185 27.45 -95.96 49.91
C GLY A 185 26.96 -94.53 49.60
N ASN A 186 27.24 -93.96 48.43
CA ASN A 186 26.77 -92.62 48.04
C ASN A 186 25.91 -92.59 46.75
N MET A 187 25.29 -93.73 46.42
CA MET A 187 24.45 -93.88 45.22
C MET A 187 23.29 -92.87 45.12
N ASP A 188 22.65 -92.49 46.24
CA ASP A 188 21.60 -91.45 46.22
C ASP A 188 22.13 -90.06 45.81
N THR A 189 23.41 -89.76 46.07
CA THR A 189 24.06 -88.53 45.59
C THR A 189 24.32 -88.59 44.08
N LEU A 190 24.80 -89.73 43.57
CA LEU A 190 24.94 -89.95 42.12
C LEU A 190 23.58 -89.82 41.43
N LYS A 191 22.55 -90.50 41.94
CA LYS A 191 21.18 -90.46 41.41
C LYS A 191 20.55 -89.06 41.46
N THR A 192 20.87 -88.28 42.48
CA THR A 192 20.47 -86.86 42.53
C THR A 192 21.12 -86.08 41.39
N HIS A 193 22.42 -86.30 41.13
CA HIS A 193 23.13 -85.66 40.03
C HIS A 193 22.75 -86.17 38.63
N GLU A 194 22.41 -87.45 38.46
CA GLU A 194 21.80 -87.99 37.23
C GLU A 194 20.48 -87.27 36.92
N ASN A 195 19.59 -87.11 37.92
CA ASN A 195 18.32 -86.39 37.77
C ASN A 195 18.53 -84.90 37.46
N THR A 196 19.49 -84.22 38.12
CA THR A 196 19.86 -82.83 37.79
C THR A 196 20.36 -82.72 36.36
N LEU A 197 21.28 -83.60 35.93
CA LEU A 197 21.83 -83.59 34.57
C LEU A 197 20.73 -83.81 33.52
N HIS A 198 19.84 -84.79 33.74
CA HIS A 198 18.73 -85.07 32.83
C HIS A 198 17.84 -83.85 32.59
N ARG A 199 17.47 -83.12 33.66
CA ARG A 199 16.65 -81.90 33.60
C ARG A 199 17.38 -80.72 32.93
N VAL A 200 18.71 -80.65 33.07
CA VAL A 200 19.54 -79.63 32.39
C VAL A 200 19.68 -79.94 30.89
N ASP A 201 19.83 -81.21 30.50
CA ASP A 201 19.87 -81.65 29.10
C ASP A 201 18.50 -81.50 28.41
N GLU A 202 17.41 -81.84 29.10
CA GLU A 202 16.03 -81.63 28.65
C GLU A 202 15.77 -80.15 28.34
N LEU A 203 16.02 -79.27 29.30
CA LEU A 203 15.90 -77.83 29.12
C LEU A 203 16.83 -77.29 28.01
N SER A 204 18.06 -77.79 27.91
CA SER A 204 19.00 -77.40 26.84
C SER A 204 18.48 -77.82 25.45
N THR A 205 17.76 -78.94 25.36
CA THR A 205 17.13 -79.42 24.12
C THR A 205 15.96 -78.52 23.70
N ILE A 206 15.19 -78.00 24.66
CA ILE A 206 14.11 -77.03 24.37
C ILE A 206 14.70 -75.66 24.00
N ILE A 207 15.75 -75.19 24.69
CA ILE A 207 16.46 -73.94 24.32
C ILE A 207 17.03 -74.03 22.89
N ALA A 208 17.61 -75.16 22.51
CA ALA A 208 18.05 -75.40 21.13
C ALA A 208 16.86 -75.41 20.13
N SER A 209 15.69 -75.91 20.55
CA SER A 209 14.47 -75.93 19.75
C SER A 209 13.77 -74.58 19.63
N LEU A 210 14.06 -73.63 20.53
CA LEU A 210 13.65 -72.23 20.49
C LEU A 210 14.60 -71.34 19.67
N ASN A 211 15.83 -71.80 19.40
CA ASN A 211 16.80 -71.09 18.54
C ASN A 211 16.44 -71.24 17.04
N LYS A 212 15.32 -70.63 16.64
CA LYS A 212 14.76 -70.64 15.28
C LYS A 212 14.52 -69.22 14.79
N ASP A 213 14.62 -69.03 13.47
CA ASP A 213 14.20 -67.78 12.83
C ASP A 213 12.67 -67.66 12.84
N ILE A 214 12.15 -66.89 13.80
CA ILE A 214 10.72 -66.62 14.00
C ILE A 214 10.05 -66.06 12.73
N SER A 215 10.78 -65.34 11.86
CA SER A 215 10.22 -64.78 10.62
C SER A 215 9.69 -65.86 9.66
N THR A 216 10.25 -67.07 9.74
CA THR A 216 9.92 -68.21 8.88
C THR A 216 8.74 -69.05 9.37
N LEU A 217 8.27 -68.83 10.61
CA LEU A 217 7.24 -69.67 11.23
C LEU A 217 5.83 -69.33 10.73
N THR A 218 5.00 -70.37 10.64
CA THR A 218 3.54 -70.30 10.46
C THR A 218 2.81 -70.17 11.79
N ASP A 219 1.54 -69.76 11.79
CA ASP A 219 0.79 -69.46 13.03
C ASP A 219 0.62 -70.68 13.97
N SER A 220 0.56 -71.90 13.42
CA SER A 220 0.61 -73.15 14.22
C SER A 220 1.96 -73.28 14.92
N GLN A 221 3.05 -73.12 14.18
CA GLN A 221 4.41 -73.23 14.70
C GLN A 221 4.76 -72.10 15.69
N ILE A 222 4.15 -70.92 15.53
CA ILE A 222 4.24 -69.81 16.49
C ILE A 222 3.50 -70.19 17.80
N SER A 223 2.35 -70.84 17.70
CA SER A 223 1.60 -71.33 18.86
C SER A 223 2.36 -72.45 19.60
N GLU A 224 3.00 -73.36 18.85
CA GLU A 224 3.91 -74.38 19.38
C GLU A 224 5.17 -73.75 20.03
N PHE A 225 5.72 -72.68 19.43
CA PHE A 225 6.88 -71.95 19.96
C PHE A 225 6.60 -71.29 21.31
N VAL A 226 5.43 -70.65 21.45
CA VAL A 226 4.98 -70.08 22.73
C VAL A 226 4.80 -71.16 23.80
N ALA A 227 4.31 -72.35 23.43
CA ALA A 227 4.19 -73.48 24.35
C ALA A 227 5.57 -74.00 24.82
N MET A 228 6.52 -74.23 23.91
CA MET A 228 7.90 -74.62 24.25
C MET A 228 8.61 -73.59 25.14
N LEU A 229 8.31 -72.30 24.97
CA LEU A 229 8.86 -71.23 25.81
C LEU A 229 8.32 -71.28 27.25
N ALA A 230 7.02 -71.53 27.42
CA ALA A 230 6.43 -71.74 28.74
C ALA A 230 6.96 -73.00 29.43
N GLU A 231 7.21 -74.07 28.66
CA GLU A 231 7.81 -75.32 29.14
C GLU A 231 9.27 -75.13 29.59
N ALA A 232 10.09 -74.46 28.77
CA ALA A 232 11.47 -74.10 29.11
C ALA A 232 11.55 -73.27 30.41
N LYS A 233 10.65 -72.29 30.56
CA LYS A 233 10.55 -71.49 31.78
C LYS A 233 10.17 -72.34 33.00
N THR A 234 9.16 -73.21 32.86
CA THR A 234 8.71 -74.11 33.94
C THR A 234 9.82 -75.06 34.40
N LEU A 235 10.59 -75.64 33.47
CA LEU A 235 11.73 -76.49 33.79
C LEU A 235 12.86 -75.71 34.47
N TYR A 236 13.21 -74.51 33.98
CA TYR A 236 14.22 -73.65 34.61
C TYR A 236 13.81 -73.18 36.01
N GLU A 237 12.52 -72.86 36.21
CA GLU A 237 11.99 -72.49 37.52
C GLU A 237 12.01 -73.67 38.51
N SER A 238 11.89 -74.91 38.04
CA SER A 238 12.05 -76.11 38.88
C SER A 238 13.47 -76.34 39.39
N LEU A 239 14.50 -75.84 38.68
CA LEU A 239 15.90 -75.99 39.07
C LEU A 239 16.24 -75.06 40.24
N SER A 240 17.10 -75.51 41.16
CA SER A 240 17.62 -74.66 42.23
C SER A 240 18.59 -73.59 41.70
N THR A 241 18.85 -72.56 42.51
CA THR A 241 19.73 -71.42 42.15
C THR A 241 21.18 -71.81 41.82
N THR A 242 21.62 -73.00 42.23
CA THR A 242 22.94 -73.55 41.85
C THR A 242 22.83 -74.37 40.57
N GLU A 243 21.84 -75.27 40.45
CA GLU A 243 21.63 -76.07 39.22
C GLU A 243 21.40 -75.21 37.98
N ARG A 244 20.68 -74.07 38.10
CA ARG A 244 20.44 -73.12 37.00
C ARG A 244 21.74 -72.61 36.35
N LYS A 245 22.88 -72.64 37.05
CA LYS A 245 24.19 -72.24 36.49
C LYS A 245 24.78 -73.24 35.49
N LEU A 246 24.26 -74.46 35.46
CA LEU A 246 24.62 -75.49 34.49
C LEU A 246 23.88 -75.31 33.16
N VAL A 247 22.78 -74.55 33.14
CA VAL A 247 21.97 -74.28 31.95
C VAL A 247 22.63 -73.21 31.09
N GLN A 248 22.86 -73.51 29.82
CA GLN A 248 23.41 -72.56 28.85
C GLN A 248 22.31 -72.00 27.93
N GLY A 249 22.51 -70.81 27.39
CA GLY A 249 21.61 -70.20 26.40
C GLY A 249 20.27 -69.64 26.92
N TYR A 250 19.93 -69.78 28.21
CA TYR A 250 18.62 -69.37 28.75
C TYR A 250 18.25 -67.89 28.54
N GLN A 251 19.22 -66.99 28.28
CA GLN A 251 18.94 -65.60 27.87
C GLN A 251 18.01 -65.52 26.65
N LEU A 252 18.13 -66.46 25.69
CA LEU A 252 17.27 -66.55 24.52
C LEU A 252 15.78 -66.70 24.90
N VAL A 253 15.49 -67.46 25.96
CA VAL A 253 14.13 -67.65 26.49
C VAL A 253 13.58 -66.34 27.05
N LEU A 254 14.40 -65.57 27.77
CA LEU A 254 14.02 -64.27 28.33
C LEU A 254 13.80 -63.20 27.25
N ASP A 255 14.64 -63.20 26.20
CA ASP A 255 14.52 -62.26 25.10
C ASP A 255 13.25 -62.52 24.27
N HIS A 256 12.92 -63.79 24.01
CA HIS A 256 11.66 -64.18 23.37
C HIS A 256 10.44 -63.92 24.27
N GLU A 257 10.51 -64.17 25.58
CA GLU A 257 9.43 -63.87 26.53
C GLU A 257 9.05 -62.38 26.48
N LYS A 258 10.07 -61.50 26.42
CA LYS A 258 9.89 -60.06 26.29
C LYS A 258 9.28 -59.64 24.95
N GLY A 259 9.69 -60.27 23.84
CA GLY A 259 9.10 -60.06 22.51
C GLY A 259 7.62 -60.44 22.47
N ILE A 260 7.29 -61.64 22.97
CA ILE A 260 5.92 -62.15 23.07
C ILE A 260 5.06 -61.24 23.96
N GLY A 261 5.54 -60.82 25.13
CA GLY A 261 4.80 -59.90 26.01
C GLY A 261 4.48 -58.57 25.33
N SER A 262 5.45 -57.99 24.61
CA SER A 262 5.28 -56.75 23.86
C SER A 262 4.25 -56.89 22.72
N ALA A 263 4.22 -58.04 22.06
CA ALA A 263 3.22 -58.37 21.06
C ALA A 263 1.82 -58.63 21.65
N MET A 264 1.72 -59.31 22.79
CA MET A 264 0.44 -59.58 23.46
C MET A 264 -0.24 -58.29 23.96
N GLU A 265 0.51 -57.28 24.41
CA GLU A 265 -0.05 -55.94 24.65
C GLU A 265 -0.73 -55.37 23.40
N ILE A 266 -0.11 -55.53 22.23
CA ILE A 266 -0.64 -55.03 20.96
C ILE A 266 -1.85 -55.86 20.52
N VAL A 267 -1.84 -57.19 20.68
CA VAL A 267 -3.01 -58.06 20.44
C VAL A 267 -4.21 -57.60 21.26
N ALA A 268 -4.02 -57.31 22.55
CA ALA A 268 -5.06 -56.79 23.43
C ALA A 268 -5.59 -55.41 22.95
N LEU A 269 -4.70 -54.49 22.60
CA LEU A 269 -5.07 -53.17 22.09
C LEU A 269 -5.80 -53.21 20.74
N ILE A 270 -5.43 -54.14 19.83
CA ILE A 270 -6.16 -54.40 18.57
C ILE A 270 -7.57 -54.93 18.86
N ASN A 271 -7.72 -55.77 19.89
CA ASN A 271 -9.03 -56.27 20.32
C ASN A 271 -9.93 -55.14 20.87
N GLU A 272 -9.35 -54.14 21.57
CA GLU A 272 -10.06 -52.92 22.01
C GLU A 272 -10.48 -51.94 20.89
N ILE A 273 -9.95 -52.06 19.66
CA ILE A 273 -10.38 -51.18 18.56
C ILE A 273 -11.82 -51.55 18.15
N SER A 274 -12.71 -50.56 18.23
CA SER A 274 -14.09 -50.60 17.74
C SER A 274 -14.40 -49.39 16.85
N PRO A 275 -14.87 -49.59 15.60
CA PRO A 275 -15.32 -48.54 14.69
C PRO A 275 -16.44 -47.63 15.22
N SER A 276 -17.24 -48.10 16.18
CA SER A 276 -18.34 -47.31 16.77
C SER A 276 -17.89 -46.21 17.73
N LEU A 277 -16.60 -46.16 18.10
CA LEU A 277 -16.08 -45.17 19.04
C LEU A 277 -15.59 -43.92 18.31
N ALA A 278 -15.90 -42.73 18.84
CA ALA A 278 -15.38 -41.46 18.31
C ALA A 278 -13.82 -41.40 18.29
N THR A 279 -13.17 -42.21 19.13
CA THR A 279 -11.71 -42.39 19.20
C THR A 279 -11.15 -43.48 18.28
N PHE A 280 -11.98 -44.19 17.51
CA PHE A 280 -11.60 -45.28 16.59
C PHE A 280 -10.32 -44.99 15.80
N ALA A 281 -10.31 -43.87 15.07
CA ALA A 281 -9.19 -43.53 14.20
C ALA A 281 -7.89 -43.26 14.99
N ALA A 282 -7.97 -42.51 16.09
CA ALA A 282 -6.81 -42.22 16.94
C ALA A 282 -6.29 -43.46 17.69
N ARG A 283 -7.17 -44.39 18.10
CA ARG A 283 -6.79 -45.69 18.66
C ARG A 283 -6.07 -46.53 17.60
N THR A 284 -6.63 -46.62 16.39
CA THR A 284 -6.04 -47.39 15.27
C THR A 284 -4.66 -46.86 14.89
N GLU A 285 -4.51 -45.54 14.76
CA GLU A 285 -3.24 -44.88 14.46
C GLU A 285 -2.19 -45.11 15.56
N ALA A 286 -2.57 -45.01 16.84
CA ALA A 286 -1.69 -45.28 17.97
C ALA A 286 -1.27 -46.75 18.08
N VAL A 287 -2.18 -47.70 17.80
CA VAL A 287 -1.91 -49.13 17.83
C VAL A 287 -1.05 -49.56 16.64
N LYS A 288 -1.31 -49.04 15.44
CA LYS A 288 -0.42 -49.24 14.28
C LYS A 288 0.99 -48.72 14.60
N LYS A 289 1.11 -47.53 15.19
CA LYS A 289 2.42 -46.99 15.59
C LYS A 289 3.14 -47.85 16.65
N LYS A 290 2.42 -48.51 17.56
CA LYS A 290 3.00 -49.51 18.48
C LYS A 290 3.50 -50.75 17.72
N TYR A 291 2.70 -51.29 16.80
CA TYR A 291 3.07 -52.43 15.95
C TYR A 291 4.27 -52.13 15.05
N ASP A 292 4.29 -50.97 14.40
CA ASP A 292 5.41 -50.49 13.57
C ASP A 292 6.72 -50.32 14.38
N ALA A 293 6.63 -50.21 15.70
CA ALA A 293 7.76 -50.10 16.62
C ALA A 293 8.25 -51.44 17.19
N LEU A 294 7.54 -52.56 16.97
CA LEU A 294 8.05 -53.89 17.25
C LEU A 294 9.18 -54.26 16.28
N ALA A 295 10.12 -55.07 16.74
CA ALA A 295 11.06 -55.77 15.88
C ALA A 295 10.31 -56.70 14.90
N GLU A 296 10.88 -56.94 13.72
CA GLU A 296 10.22 -57.68 12.65
C GLU A 296 9.90 -59.13 13.03
N THR A 297 10.75 -59.75 13.85
CA THR A 297 10.49 -61.05 14.50
C THR A 297 9.27 -61.02 15.42
N ASP A 298 9.15 -59.98 16.24
CA ASP A 298 8.16 -59.92 17.32
C ASP A 298 6.74 -59.67 16.79
N ARG A 299 6.65 -59.01 15.62
CA ARG A 299 5.38 -58.78 14.90
C ARG A 299 4.64 -60.08 14.57
N LYS A 300 5.36 -61.20 14.38
CA LYS A 300 4.77 -62.52 14.12
C LYS A 300 3.90 -63.03 15.27
N PHE A 301 4.15 -62.60 16.50
CA PHE A 301 3.31 -62.95 17.65
C PHE A 301 1.99 -62.17 17.70
N VAL A 302 1.78 -61.17 16.83
CA VAL A 302 0.55 -60.36 16.74
C VAL A 302 -0.47 -61.03 15.80
N GLN A 303 -0.99 -62.19 16.22
CA GLN A 303 -1.85 -63.08 15.41
C GLN A 303 -3.20 -62.46 14.98
N ASN A 304 -3.58 -61.26 15.45
CA ASN A 304 -4.80 -60.56 15.03
C ASN A 304 -4.52 -59.31 14.17
N TYR A 305 -3.35 -59.23 13.53
CA TYR A 305 -2.96 -58.08 12.69
C TYR A 305 -3.98 -57.78 11.57
N ASP A 306 -4.56 -58.78 10.91
CA ASP A 306 -5.59 -58.61 9.86
C ASP A 306 -6.76 -57.72 10.31
N LYS A 307 -7.15 -57.82 11.60
CA LYS A 307 -8.19 -56.97 12.20
C LYS A 307 -7.73 -55.51 12.23
N LEU A 308 -6.49 -55.24 12.64
CA LEU A 308 -5.89 -53.91 12.62
C LEU A 308 -5.78 -53.38 11.18
N GLU A 309 -5.28 -54.18 10.24
CA GLU A 309 -5.12 -53.81 8.84
C GLU A 309 -6.46 -53.39 8.21
N SER A 310 -7.53 -54.17 8.47
CA SER A 310 -8.88 -53.84 8.01
C SER A 310 -9.38 -52.46 8.48
N TYR A 311 -8.82 -51.93 9.58
CA TYR A 311 -9.17 -50.65 10.19
C TYR A 311 -8.28 -49.48 9.76
N ILE A 312 -7.07 -49.70 9.23
CA ILE A 312 -6.08 -48.62 8.97
C ILE A 312 -6.64 -47.54 8.04
N GLU A 313 -7.15 -47.92 6.86
CA GLU A 313 -7.62 -46.94 5.88
C GLU A 313 -8.97 -46.30 6.26
N PRO A 314 -9.97 -47.03 6.79
CA PRO A 314 -11.15 -46.41 7.40
C PRO A 314 -10.82 -45.40 8.51
N ALA A 315 -9.83 -45.70 9.36
CA ALA A 315 -9.33 -44.77 10.37
C ALA A 315 -8.70 -43.52 9.73
N ALA A 316 -7.89 -43.68 8.69
CA ALA A 316 -7.26 -42.57 7.97
C ALA A 316 -8.33 -41.64 7.33
N ILE A 317 -9.33 -42.19 6.64
CA ILE A 317 -10.43 -41.44 6.03
C ILE A 317 -11.27 -40.74 7.11
N SER A 318 -11.66 -41.44 8.19
CA SER A 318 -12.37 -40.82 9.32
C SER A 318 -11.59 -39.65 9.95
N ASN A 319 -10.26 -39.74 10.06
CA ASN A 319 -9.41 -38.66 10.56
C ASN A 319 -9.23 -37.51 9.55
N ALA A 320 -9.25 -37.78 8.25
CA ALA A 320 -9.19 -36.76 7.21
C ALA A 320 -10.53 -35.99 7.08
N LEU A 321 -11.67 -36.68 7.10
CA LEU A 321 -13.00 -36.08 7.14
C LEU A 321 -13.21 -35.17 8.36
N LYS A 322 -12.59 -35.48 9.51
CA LYS A 322 -12.56 -34.59 10.71
C LYS A 322 -11.70 -33.33 10.52
N LYS A 323 -10.80 -33.31 9.54
CA LYS A 323 -9.90 -32.17 9.23
C LYS A 323 -10.39 -31.35 8.03
N LEU A 324 -11.20 -31.95 7.15
CA LEU A 324 -11.77 -31.38 5.94
C LEU A 324 -12.59 -30.11 6.24
N LYS A 325 -12.35 -29.04 5.45
CA LYS A 325 -12.95 -27.71 5.65
C LYS A 325 -13.14 -27.01 4.30
N THR A 326 -14.33 -26.43 4.08
CA THR A 326 -14.66 -25.58 2.93
C THR A 326 -13.80 -24.31 2.81
N THR A 327 -12.98 -24.01 3.82
CA THR A 327 -12.02 -22.90 3.82
C THR A 327 -10.60 -23.30 3.40
N SER A 328 -10.35 -24.58 3.07
CA SER A 328 -9.08 -25.02 2.49
C SER A 328 -9.01 -24.71 1.00
N LYS A 329 -7.83 -24.30 0.50
CA LYS A 329 -7.57 -24.18 -0.94
C LYS A 329 -7.51 -25.52 -1.66
N THR A 330 -7.34 -26.62 -0.92
CA THR A 330 -7.31 -27.98 -1.44
C THR A 330 -8.67 -28.67 -1.35
N PHE A 331 -9.72 -28.01 -0.84
CA PHE A 331 -10.99 -28.67 -0.44
C PHE A 331 -11.60 -29.58 -1.51
N GLU A 332 -11.64 -29.14 -2.76
CA GLU A 332 -12.12 -29.93 -3.90
C GLU A 332 -11.27 -31.20 -4.12
N ALA A 333 -9.95 -31.05 -4.19
CA ALA A 333 -9.01 -32.16 -4.34
C ALA A 333 -8.99 -33.10 -3.12
N ASP A 334 -9.17 -32.55 -1.91
CA ASP A 334 -9.29 -33.31 -0.66
C ASP A 334 -10.58 -34.16 -0.67
N VAL A 335 -11.69 -33.62 -1.17
CA VAL A 335 -12.95 -34.37 -1.36
C VAL A 335 -12.78 -35.46 -2.42
N ALA A 336 -12.13 -35.16 -3.55
CA ALA A 336 -11.88 -36.13 -4.62
C ALA A 336 -10.99 -37.30 -4.17
N ASP A 337 -9.89 -37.02 -3.46
CA ASP A 337 -9.02 -38.04 -2.84
C ASP A 337 -9.81 -38.90 -1.85
N LEU A 338 -10.55 -38.26 -0.93
CA LEU A 338 -11.33 -38.98 0.07
C LEU A 338 -12.43 -39.82 -0.55
N ARG A 339 -13.03 -39.38 -1.65
CA ARG A 339 -14.04 -40.15 -2.37
C ARG A 339 -13.42 -41.34 -3.11
N GLN A 340 -12.33 -41.14 -3.84
CA GLN A 340 -11.60 -42.23 -4.50
C GLN A 340 -11.17 -43.31 -3.50
N ARG A 341 -10.68 -42.90 -2.32
CA ARG A 341 -10.25 -43.82 -1.26
C ARG A 341 -11.42 -44.50 -0.55
N PHE A 342 -12.55 -43.81 -0.37
CA PHE A 342 -13.77 -44.39 0.18
C PHE A 342 -14.38 -45.45 -0.76
N ASP A 343 -14.44 -45.17 -2.06
CA ASP A 343 -14.97 -46.10 -3.07
C ASP A 343 -14.03 -47.30 -3.33
N ALA A 344 -12.75 -47.20 -2.95
CA ALA A 344 -11.79 -48.31 -2.98
C ALA A 344 -11.91 -49.30 -1.79
N LEU A 345 -12.68 -48.95 -0.74
CA LEU A 345 -12.90 -49.83 0.42
C LEU A 345 -13.96 -50.90 0.16
N THR A 346 -13.84 -52.04 0.85
CA THR A 346 -14.92 -53.02 0.90
C THR A 346 -16.16 -52.45 1.63
N PRO A 347 -17.40 -52.92 1.34
CA PRO A 347 -18.60 -52.44 2.02
C PRO A 347 -18.56 -52.53 3.55
N THR A 348 -17.89 -53.57 4.08
CA THR A 348 -17.65 -53.74 5.52
C THR A 348 -16.77 -52.63 6.08
N GLN A 349 -15.71 -52.23 5.35
CA GLN A 349 -14.79 -51.17 5.75
C GLN A 349 -15.40 -49.77 5.59
N GLN A 350 -16.23 -49.54 4.56
CA GLN A 350 -17.03 -48.33 4.45
C GLN A 350 -17.96 -48.17 5.68
N GLY A 351 -18.56 -49.28 6.13
CA GLY A 351 -19.35 -49.34 7.37
C GLY A 351 -18.60 -49.03 8.66
N TYR A 352 -17.26 -48.98 8.65
CA TYR A 352 -16.45 -48.53 9.80
C TYR A 352 -16.33 -47.00 9.89
N ILE A 353 -16.64 -46.27 8.81
CA ILE A 353 -16.51 -44.81 8.73
C ILE A 353 -17.82 -44.16 9.21
N SER A 354 -17.96 -44.07 10.54
CA SER A 354 -19.15 -43.53 11.21
C SER A 354 -19.45 -42.05 10.93
N ASN A 355 -18.49 -41.31 10.34
CA ASN A 355 -18.63 -39.92 9.90
C ASN A 355 -18.65 -39.75 8.37
N SER A 356 -19.02 -40.80 7.63
CA SER A 356 -19.08 -40.80 6.16
C SER A 356 -20.05 -39.78 5.56
N SER A 357 -21.11 -39.37 6.28
CA SER A 357 -22.01 -38.31 5.81
C SER A 357 -21.28 -36.99 5.52
N ALA A 358 -20.20 -36.69 6.26
CA ALA A 358 -19.40 -35.49 6.07
C ALA A 358 -18.68 -35.44 4.71
N LEU A 359 -18.54 -36.58 4.02
CA LEU A 359 -18.08 -36.63 2.62
C LEU A 359 -19.19 -36.16 1.69
N THR A 360 -20.40 -36.71 1.82
CA THR A 360 -21.57 -36.31 1.02
C THR A 360 -21.99 -34.86 1.29
N ASP A 361 -21.89 -34.39 2.53
CA ASP A 361 -22.09 -32.97 2.89
C ASP A 361 -21.04 -32.06 2.20
N ALA A 362 -19.83 -32.56 1.94
CA ALA A 362 -18.78 -31.82 1.24
C ALA A 362 -18.96 -31.86 -0.29
N GLU A 363 -19.30 -33.03 -0.85
CA GLU A 363 -19.68 -33.23 -2.26
C GLU A 363 -20.84 -32.31 -2.65
N GLN A 364 -21.91 -32.27 -1.84
CA GLN A 364 -23.08 -31.41 -2.08
C GLN A 364 -22.73 -29.91 -2.03
N LYS A 365 -21.68 -29.52 -1.29
CA LYS A 365 -21.20 -28.13 -1.27
C LYS A 365 -20.36 -27.75 -2.48
N LEU A 366 -19.67 -28.71 -3.13
CA LEU A 366 -19.03 -28.50 -4.42
C LEU A 366 -20.08 -28.30 -5.52
N VAL A 367 -21.14 -29.12 -5.55
CA VAL A 367 -22.27 -28.93 -6.48
C VAL A 367 -22.88 -27.53 -6.35
N GLN A 368 -23.06 -27.02 -5.12
CA GLN A 368 -23.54 -25.65 -4.88
C GLN A 368 -22.56 -24.54 -5.33
N ILE A 369 -21.25 -24.82 -5.40
CA ILE A 369 -20.25 -23.90 -5.96
C ILE A 369 -20.37 -23.91 -7.50
N GLU A 370 -20.40 -25.09 -8.13
CA GLU A 370 -20.59 -25.23 -9.59
C GLU A 370 -21.90 -24.57 -10.08
N GLU A 371 -23.00 -24.76 -9.35
CA GLU A 371 -24.28 -24.11 -9.66
C GLU A 371 -24.20 -22.58 -9.55
N MET A 372 -23.46 -22.06 -8.57
CA MET A 372 -23.24 -20.62 -8.39
C MET A 372 -22.36 -20.03 -9.50
N GLU A 373 -21.25 -20.69 -9.86
CA GLU A 373 -20.37 -20.25 -10.94
C GLU A 373 -21.10 -20.25 -12.29
N LYS A 374 -21.94 -21.27 -12.52
CA LYS A 374 -22.82 -21.34 -13.69
C LYS A 374 -23.85 -20.21 -13.70
N LEU A 375 -24.49 -19.89 -12.56
CA LEU A 375 -25.39 -18.74 -12.44
C LEU A 375 -24.68 -17.42 -12.78
N ILE A 376 -23.49 -17.18 -12.23
CA ILE A 376 -22.70 -15.98 -12.53
C ILE A 376 -22.34 -15.93 -14.03
N SER A 377 -21.96 -17.07 -14.62
CA SER A 377 -21.67 -17.16 -16.06
C SER A 377 -22.88 -16.82 -16.94
N THR A 378 -24.13 -17.09 -16.49
CA THR A 378 -25.31 -16.68 -17.26
C THR A 378 -25.52 -15.16 -17.29
N ILE A 379 -25.04 -14.41 -16.30
CA ILE A 379 -25.14 -12.93 -16.26
C ILE A 379 -24.46 -12.32 -17.49
N ALA A 380 -23.29 -12.82 -17.88
CA ALA A 380 -22.54 -12.36 -19.05
C ALA A 380 -23.27 -12.61 -20.39
N SER A 381 -24.33 -13.43 -20.39
CA SER A 381 -25.15 -13.76 -21.56
C SER A 381 -26.58 -13.19 -21.52
N ALA A 382 -26.94 -12.48 -20.45
CA ALA A 382 -28.31 -12.02 -20.22
C ALA A 382 -28.71 -10.89 -21.16
N THR A 383 -30.00 -10.80 -21.50
CA THR A 383 -30.52 -9.65 -22.26
C THR A 383 -30.53 -8.40 -21.39
N ALA A 384 -30.52 -7.22 -22.02
CA ALA A 384 -30.54 -5.96 -21.29
C ALA A 384 -31.80 -5.75 -20.43
N GLN A 385 -32.89 -6.46 -20.74
CA GLN A 385 -34.13 -6.45 -19.96
C GLN A 385 -34.04 -7.36 -18.71
N ASP A 386 -33.35 -8.49 -18.83
CA ASP A 386 -33.24 -9.52 -17.78
C ASP A 386 -32.05 -9.27 -16.84
N MET A 387 -31.04 -8.51 -17.30
CA MET A 387 -29.75 -8.27 -16.64
C MET A 387 -29.88 -7.93 -15.14
N MET A 388 -30.76 -6.99 -14.79
CA MET A 388 -30.98 -6.60 -13.39
C MET A 388 -31.57 -7.73 -12.55
N GLY A 389 -32.45 -8.55 -13.13
CA GLY A 389 -33.06 -9.70 -12.45
C GLY A 389 -32.04 -10.79 -12.17
N VAL A 390 -31.26 -11.20 -13.19
CA VAL A 390 -30.25 -12.27 -13.02
C VAL A 390 -29.13 -11.88 -12.07
N VAL A 391 -28.70 -10.61 -12.06
CA VAL A 391 -27.69 -10.11 -11.10
C VAL A 391 -28.24 -10.15 -9.67
N MET A 392 -29.49 -9.73 -9.46
CA MET A 392 -30.12 -9.79 -8.13
C MET A 392 -30.28 -11.24 -7.65
N SER A 393 -30.81 -12.14 -8.48
CA SER A 393 -30.96 -13.56 -8.10
C SER A 393 -29.62 -14.27 -7.89
N ALA A 394 -28.57 -13.91 -8.63
CA ALA A 394 -27.22 -14.42 -8.38
C ALA A 394 -26.63 -13.87 -7.07
N GLY A 395 -26.85 -12.59 -6.72
CA GLY A 395 -26.47 -12.03 -5.42
C GLY A 395 -27.19 -12.71 -4.25
N GLU A 396 -28.50 -12.94 -4.38
CA GLU A 396 -29.30 -13.67 -3.39
C GLU A 396 -28.81 -15.12 -3.21
N ALA A 397 -28.51 -15.83 -4.31
CA ALA A 397 -27.94 -17.18 -4.26
C ALA A 397 -26.54 -17.20 -3.62
N PHE A 398 -25.68 -16.22 -3.93
CA PHE A 398 -24.33 -16.14 -3.39
C PHE A 398 -24.32 -15.87 -1.88
N GLU A 399 -25.27 -15.09 -1.36
CA GLU A 399 -25.42 -14.87 0.08
C GLU A 399 -25.95 -16.08 0.86
N LEU A 400 -26.59 -17.06 0.20
CA LEU A 400 -27.00 -18.32 0.84
C LEU A 400 -25.82 -19.29 1.05
N LEU A 401 -24.70 -19.12 0.33
CA LEU A 401 -23.50 -19.96 0.48
C LEU A 401 -22.73 -19.68 1.78
N ASP A 402 -22.05 -20.69 2.34
CA ASP A 402 -21.20 -20.51 3.51
C ASP A 402 -19.89 -19.74 3.21
N ALA A 403 -19.26 -19.20 4.27
CA ALA A 403 -18.07 -18.35 4.14
C ALA A 403 -16.77 -19.08 3.72
N GLY A 404 -16.83 -20.41 3.54
CA GLY A 404 -15.85 -21.19 2.79
C GLY A 404 -16.26 -21.32 1.32
N GLN A 405 -17.50 -21.75 1.04
CA GLN A 405 -18.03 -21.88 -0.33
C GLN A 405 -17.86 -20.58 -1.14
N ARG A 406 -18.19 -19.41 -0.58
CA ARG A 406 -18.00 -18.10 -1.24
C ARG A 406 -16.55 -17.73 -1.58
N LYS A 407 -15.56 -18.48 -1.08
CA LYS A 407 -14.14 -18.31 -1.41
C LYS A 407 -13.63 -19.29 -2.47
N LEU A 408 -14.45 -20.28 -2.82
CA LEU A 408 -14.15 -21.30 -3.83
C LEU A 408 -14.82 -21.01 -5.17
N VAL A 409 -15.92 -20.23 -5.19
CA VAL A 409 -16.51 -19.67 -6.42
C VAL A 409 -15.50 -18.75 -7.11
N GLU A 410 -14.81 -19.23 -8.15
CA GLU A 410 -13.69 -18.52 -8.78
C GLU A 410 -14.13 -17.23 -9.49
N ASN A 411 -15.30 -17.26 -10.15
CA ASN A 411 -15.84 -16.12 -10.88
C ASN A 411 -16.62 -15.11 -10.02
N ALA A 412 -16.60 -15.22 -8.68
CA ALA A 412 -17.31 -14.31 -7.77
C ALA A 412 -17.00 -12.81 -8.00
N SER A 413 -15.81 -12.48 -8.53
CA SER A 413 -15.45 -11.11 -8.89
C SER A 413 -16.28 -10.51 -10.05
N GLU A 414 -16.83 -11.35 -10.93
CA GLU A 414 -17.71 -10.92 -12.01
C GLU A 414 -19.09 -10.50 -11.49
N LEU A 415 -19.62 -11.23 -10.49
CA LEU A 415 -20.84 -10.86 -9.80
C LEU A 415 -20.72 -9.46 -9.20
N THR A 416 -19.67 -9.18 -8.42
CA THR A 416 -19.44 -7.85 -7.83
C THR A 416 -19.29 -6.73 -8.88
N LYS A 417 -18.70 -7.03 -10.05
CA LYS A 417 -18.65 -6.10 -11.18
C LYS A 417 -20.05 -5.79 -11.72
N PHE A 418 -20.89 -6.80 -11.92
CA PHE A 418 -22.25 -6.63 -12.44
C PHE A 418 -23.21 -6.01 -11.41
N GLU A 419 -23.07 -6.30 -10.11
CA GLU A 419 -23.73 -5.57 -9.03
C GLU A 419 -23.40 -4.07 -9.07
N GLY A 420 -22.13 -3.72 -9.34
CA GLY A 420 -21.69 -2.35 -9.55
C GLY A 420 -22.41 -1.68 -10.72
N ILE A 421 -22.48 -2.36 -11.87
CA ILE A 421 -23.20 -1.90 -13.06
C ILE A 421 -24.69 -1.67 -12.76
N VAL A 422 -25.39 -2.66 -12.19
CA VAL A 422 -26.83 -2.54 -11.85
C VAL A 422 -27.06 -1.40 -10.86
N LYS A 423 -26.16 -1.19 -9.90
CA LYS A 423 -26.22 -0.10 -8.93
C LYS A 423 -26.02 1.29 -9.55
N ASP A 424 -25.25 1.42 -10.63
CA ASP A 424 -25.11 2.69 -11.36
C ASP A 424 -26.25 2.92 -12.37
N VAL A 425 -26.73 1.87 -13.04
CA VAL A 425 -27.96 1.89 -13.85
C VAL A 425 -29.16 2.34 -13.02
N LEU A 426 -29.38 1.76 -11.83
CA LEU A 426 -30.46 2.15 -10.92
C LEU A 426 -30.37 3.60 -10.43
N LYS A 427 -29.17 4.18 -10.30
CA LYS A 427 -29.02 5.61 -9.99
C LYS A 427 -29.45 6.48 -11.17
N VAL A 428 -29.20 6.04 -12.40
CA VAL A 428 -29.63 6.73 -13.62
C VAL A 428 -31.13 6.63 -13.77
N GLU A 429 -31.72 5.43 -13.67
CA GLU A 429 -33.18 5.25 -13.70
C GLU A 429 -33.87 6.11 -12.64
N ALA A 430 -33.41 6.06 -11.39
CA ALA A 430 -33.95 6.87 -10.30
C ALA A 430 -33.60 8.38 -10.36
N LEU A 431 -32.83 8.84 -11.34
CA LEU A 431 -32.70 10.26 -11.68
C LEU A 431 -33.66 10.65 -12.83
N ILE A 432 -33.91 9.73 -13.77
CA ILE A 432 -34.85 9.89 -14.86
C ILE A 432 -36.29 9.90 -14.34
N ASP A 433 -36.66 9.01 -13.41
CA ASP A 433 -37.98 9.00 -12.73
C ASP A 433 -38.25 10.28 -11.92
N LYS A 434 -37.19 11.07 -11.65
CA LYS A 434 -37.28 12.37 -10.99
C LYS A 434 -37.35 13.54 -11.97
N ILE A 435 -37.46 13.31 -13.29
CA ILE A 435 -37.69 14.37 -14.26
C ILE A 435 -39.19 14.71 -14.29
N ASP A 436 -39.59 15.59 -13.38
CA ASP A 436 -40.86 16.30 -13.50
C ASP A 436 -40.68 17.49 -14.46
N ILE A 437 -41.43 17.51 -15.55
CA ILE A 437 -41.40 18.60 -16.53
C ILE A 437 -42.00 19.89 -15.96
N GLN A 438 -43.01 19.80 -15.08
CA GLN A 438 -43.68 20.96 -14.47
C GLN A 438 -42.85 21.58 -13.31
N SER A 439 -41.76 20.94 -12.93
CA SER A 439 -40.87 21.38 -11.85
C SER A 439 -40.04 22.60 -12.24
N LYS A 440 -39.96 23.60 -11.34
CA LYS A 440 -38.99 24.71 -11.45
C LYS A 440 -37.52 24.26 -11.39
N GLN A 441 -37.24 22.98 -11.12
CA GLN A 441 -35.93 22.35 -11.20
C GLN A 441 -35.76 21.47 -12.45
N PHE A 442 -36.72 21.42 -13.39
CA PHE A 442 -36.74 20.53 -14.55
C PHE A 442 -35.40 20.45 -15.28
N THR A 443 -34.85 21.59 -15.70
CA THR A 443 -33.56 21.66 -16.42
C THR A 443 -32.41 21.10 -15.59
N LYS A 444 -32.44 21.24 -14.25
CA LYS A 444 -31.46 20.65 -13.34
C LYS A 444 -31.67 19.14 -13.17
N GLN A 445 -32.92 18.67 -13.13
CA GLN A 445 -33.28 17.24 -13.05
C GLN A 445 -32.84 16.53 -14.34
N ALA A 446 -33.28 17.00 -15.51
CA ALA A 446 -32.90 16.46 -16.81
C ALA A 446 -31.38 16.55 -17.07
N THR A 447 -30.73 17.70 -16.82
CA THR A 447 -29.26 17.81 -16.95
C THR A 447 -28.51 16.87 -16.01
N ALA A 448 -29.03 16.59 -14.81
CA ALA A 448 -28.39 15.66 -13.87
C ALA A 448 -28.56 14.20 -14.30
N ALA A 449 -29.75 13.83 -14.78
CA ALA A 449 -30.06 12.51 -15.30
C ALA A 449 -29.26 12.21 -16.57
N GLN A 450 -29.24 13.13 -17.55
CA GLN A 450 -28.43 13.02 -18.77
C GLN A 450 -26.94 12.87 -18.43
N LYS A 451 -26.39 13.71 -17.53
CA LYS A 451 -24.98 13.59 -17.09
C LYS A 451 -24.66 12.37 -16.23
N ALA A 452 -25.67 11.63 -15.78
CA ALA A 452 -25.48 10.34 -15.13
C ALA A 452 -25.49 9.22 -16.19
N PHE A 453 -26.44 9.25 -17.13
CA PHE A 453 -26.49 8.37 -18.30
C PHE A 453 -25.23 8.49 -19.19
N ASP A 454 -24.72 9.71 -19.41
CA ASP A 454 -23.52 9.98 -20.20
C ASP A 454 -22.22 9.41 -19.59
N LYS A 455 -22.24 9.01 -18.31
CA LYS A 455 -21.10 8.36 -17.64
C LYS A 455 -21.11 6.84 -17.77
N LEU A 456 -22.27 6.24 -18.05
CA LEU A 456 -22.37 4.82 -18.34
C LEU A 456 -21.64 4.50 -19.64
N THR A 457 -21.03 3.32 -19.73
CA THR A 457 -20.48 2.81 -21.00
C THR A 457 -21.59 2.59 -22.04
N PRO A 458 -21.27 2.54 -23.35
CA PRO A 458 -22.26 2.25 -24.40
C PRO A 458 -23.09 0.99 -24.12
N GLU A 459 -22.45 -0.03 -23.53
CA GLU A 459 -23.04 -1.31 -23.13
C GLU A 459 -23.95 -1.14 -21.91
N GLU A 460 -23.50 -0.43 -20.87
CA GLU A 460 -24.29 -0.15 -19.66
C GLU A 460 -25.57 0.66 -19.93
N ARG A 461 -25.54 1.56 -20.94
CA ARG A 461 -26.70 2.37 -21.34
C ARG A 461 -27.87 1.55 -21.84
N LEU A 462 -27.62 0.33 -22.36
CA LEU A 462 -28.67 -0.58 -22.83
C LEU A 462 -29.55 -1.07 -21.67
N TYR A 463 -29.04 -1.08 -20.43
CA TYR A 463 -29.76 -1.54 -19.25
C TYR A 463 -30.69 -0.48 -18.63
N VAL A 464 -30.67 0.77 -19.10
CA VAL A 464 -31.49 1.87 -18.56
C VAL A 464 -32.87 1.87 -19.23
N ARG A 465 -33.88 1.29 -18.59
CA ARG A 465 -35.17 0.98 -19.24
C ARG A 465 -36.04 2.22 -19.49
N ASN A 466 -35.93 3.24 -18.64
CA ASN A 466 -36.67 4.50 -18.77
C ASN A 466 -35.96 5.57 -19.63
N VAL A 467 -34.89 5.22 -20.36
CA VAL A 467 -34.09 6.14 -21.20
C VAL A 467 -34.91 6.93 -22.23
N SER A 468 -36.08 6.43 -22.66
CA SER A 468 -37.00 7.14 -23.54
C SER A 468 -37.45 8.51 -22.98
N ALA A 469 -37.52 8.68 -21.66
CA ALA A 469 -37.81 9.96 -21.03
C ALA A 469 -36.66 10.98 -21.15
N LEU A 470 -35.39 10.54 -21.29
CA LEU A 470 -34.29 11.44 -21.66
C LEU A 470 -34.38 11.85 -23.13
N ALA A 471 -34.80 10.96 -24.03
CA ALA A 471 -34.94 11.29 -25.44
C ALA A 471 -36.00 12.38 -25.68
N SER A 472 -37.10 12.38 -24.91
CA SER A 472 -38.13 13.44 -24.99
C SER A 472 -37.76 14.71 -24.22
N THR A 473 -37.13 14.61 -23.04
CA THR A 473 -36.88 15.80 -22.19
C THR A 473 -35.51 16.46 -22.38
N GLY A 474 -34.52 15.74 -22.91
CA GLY A 474 -33.15 16.22 -23.13
C GLY A 474 -33.07 17.45 -24.02
N PRO A 475 -33.60 17.43 -25.26
CA PRO A 475 -33.59 18.58 -26.17
C PRO A 475 -34.27 19.82 -25.56
N ILE A 476 -35.37 19.60 -24.85
CA ILE A 476 -36.15 20.65 -24.18
C ILE A 476 -35.34 21.29 -23.04
N SER A 477 -34.67 20.47 -22.22
CA SER A 477 -33.77 20.92 -21.16
C SER A 477 -32.59 21.70 -21.73
N ASP A 478 -31.95 21.20 -22.78
CA ASP A 478 -30.80 21.85 -23.42
C ASP A 478 -31.17 23.19 -24.06
N PHE A 479 -32.31 23.28 -24.75
CA PHE A 479 -32.87 24.54 -25.25
C PHE A 479 -33.06 25.56 -24.12
N LEU A 480 -33.73 25.19 -23.02
CA LEU A 480 -33.93 26.08 -21.87
C LEU A 480 -32.60 26.48 -21.19
N VAL A 481 -31.62 25.56 -21.17
CA VAL A 481 -30.27 25.80 -20.65
C VAL A 481 -29.45 26.72 -21.56
N LYS A 482 -29.59 26.64 -22.89
CA LYS A 482 -29.01 27.59 -23.86
C LYS A 482 -29.68 28.97 -23.71
N LEU A 483 -31.01 29.03 -23.71
CA LEU A 483 -31.81 30.24 -23.55
C LEU A 483 -31.45 31.01 -22.27
N SER A 484 -31.34 30.32 -21.13
CA SER A 484 -30.95 30.94 -19.85
C SER A 484 -29.49 31.46 -19.79
N LYS A 485 -28.65 31.11 -20.78
CA LYS A 485 -27.28 31.62 -20.93
C LYS A 485 -27.18 32.82 -21.87
N LEU A 486 -28.23 33.16 -22.61
CA LEU A 486 -28.25 34.31 -23.52
C LEU A 486 -27.85 35.61 -22.81
N ARG A 487 -26.82 36.28 -23.33
CA ARG A 487 -26.27 37.53 -22.77
C ARG A 487 -25.84 38.45 -23.89
N THR A 488 -26.31 39.70 -23.88
CA THR A 488 -25.96 40.77 -24.85
C THR A 488 -24.48 41.19 -24.82
N SER A 489 -23.67 40.58 -23.96
CA SER A 489 -22.20 40.69 -23.96
C SER A 489 -21.49 39.53 -24.68
N SER A 490 -22.22 38.51 -25.14
CA SER A 490 -21.66 37.44 -25.97
C SER A 490 -21.35 37.96 -27.37
N LYS A 491 -20.21 37.56 -27.93
CA LYS A 491 -19.87 37.85 -29.34
C LYS A 491 -20.81 37.11 -30.29
N THR A 492 -21.31 35.94 -29.89
CA THR A 492 -22.21 35.11 -30.69
C THR A 492 -23.68 35.44 -30.46
N TYR A 493 -24.04 36.38 -29.57
CA TYR A 493 -25.43 36.63 -29.12
C TYR A 493 -26.49 36.67 -30.25
N ARG A 494 -26.13 37.24 -31.40
CA ARG A 494 -27.01 37.31 -32.58
C ARG A 494 -27.28 35.91 -33.18
N GLN A 495 -26.24 35.11 -33.34
CA GLN A 495 -26.32 33.71 -33.74
C GLN A 495 -26.97 32.85 -32.66
N ASP A 496 -26.60 33.03 -31.38
CA ASP A 496 -27.17 32.30 -30.24
C ASP A 496 -28.72 32.44 -30.21
N VAL A 497 -29.26 33.61 -30.59
CA VAL A 497 -30.70 33.88 -30.67
C VAL A 497 -31.33 33.31 -31.94
N GLU A 498 -30.66 33.41 -33.09
CA GLU A 498 -31.12 32.86 -34.37
C GLU A 498 -31.20 31.33 -34.32
N ASP A 499 -30.14 30.67 -33.82
CA ASP A 499 -30.07 29.22 -33.61
C ASP A 499 -31.18 28.74 -32.66
N LEU A 500 -31.43 29.48 -31.57
CA LEU A 500 -32.52 29.17 -30.63
C LEU A 500 -33.91 29.40 -31.24
N ARG A 501 -34.08 30.41 -32.10
CA ARG A 501 -35.34 30.62 -32.82
C ARG A 501 -35.60 29.45 -33.79
N VAL A 502 -34.57 28.95 -34.48
CA VAL A 502 -34.65 27.76 -35.33
C VAL A 502 -34.98 26.51 -34.51
N GLU A 503 -34.31 26.28 -33.39
CA GLU A 503 -34.57 25.16 -32.47
C GLU A 503 -36.01 25.18 -31.94
N TYR A 504 -36.49 26.34 -31.50
CA TYR A 504 -37.89 26.54 -31.07
C TYR A 504 -38.90 26.31 -32.21
N MET A 505 -38.56 26.67 -33.45
CA MET A 505 -39.39 26.40 -34.62
C MET A 505 -39.40 24.93 -35.06
N GLN A 506 -38.47 24.10 -34.58
CA GLN A 506 -38.48 22.65 -34.80
C GLN A 506 -39.34 21.88 -33.79
N PHE A 507 -39.61 22.46 -32.61
CA PHE A 507 -40.53 21.89 -31.63
C PHE A 507 -41.97 21.83 -32.14
N ASP A 508 -42.71 20.81 -31.70
CA ASP A 508 -44.15 20.66 -31.92
C ASP A 508 -44.99 21.59 -31.00
N ALA A 509 -46.32 21.52 -31.13
CA ALA A 509 -47.23 22.40 -30.38
C ALA A 509 -47.18 22.16 -28.86
N GLU A 510 -47.10 20.90 -28.43
CA GLU A 510 -47.08 20.52 -27.00
C GLU A 510 -45.75 20.94 -26.35
N THR A 511 -44.64 20.72 -27.05
CA THR A 511 -43.30 21.13 -26.61
C THR A 511 -43.18 22.66 -26.54
N ARG A 512 -43.77 23.41 -27.49
CA ARG A 512 -43.79 24.88 -27.46
C ARG A 512 -44.63 25.45 -26.31
N ASP A 513 -45.82 24.90 -26.08
CA ASP A 513 -46.65 25.28 -24.92
C ASP A 513 -45.90 25.00 -23.61
N PHE A 514 -45.26 23.83 -23.52
CA PHE A 514 -44.43 23.45 -22.38
C PHE A 514 -43.30 24.46 -22.11
N VAL A 515 -42.45 24.81 -23.09
CA VAL A 515 -41.39 25.81 -22.88
C VAL A 515 -41.95 27.24 -22.72
N GLY A 516 -43.19 27.47 -23.12
CA GLY A 516 -43.97 28.68 -22.83
C GLY A 516 -44.08 28.95 -21.32
N ASN A 517 -44.22 27.90 -20.49
CA ASN A 517 -44.22 28.02 -19.02
C ASN A 517 -42.88 28.51 -18.44
N TYR A 518 -41.81 28.50 -19.22
CA TYR A 518 -40.49 29.05 -18.87
C TYR A 518 -40.23 30.41 -19.55
N GLU A 519 -41.28 31.03 -20.10
CA GLU A 519 -41.27 32.30 -20.85
C GLU A 519 -40.35 32.26 -22.08
N ALA A 520 -40.21 31.11 -22.74
CA ALA A 520 -39.28 30.93 -23.86
C ALA A 520 -39.55 31.90 -25.02
N GLU A 521 -40.79 31.95 -25.52
CA GLU A 521 -41.18 32.84 -26.60
C GLU A 521 -40.99 34.33 -26.24
N PRO A 522 -41.50 34.86 -25.10
CA PRO A 522 -41.21 36.24 -24.66
C PRO A 522 -39.72 36.59 -24.60
N LYS A 523 -38.86 35.65 -24.17
CA LYS A 523 -37.41 35.86 -24.06
C LYS A 523 -36.71 35.91 -25.43
N LEU A 524 -37.16 35.10 -26.39
CA LEU A 524 -36.68 35.18 -27.78
C LEU A 524 -37.15 36.47 -28.44
N VAL A 525 -38.44 36.82 -28.35
CA VAL A 525 -38.99 38.05 -28.92
C VAL A 525 -38.29 39.30 -28.38
N GLU A 526 -38.00 39.36 -27.07
CA GLU A 526 -37.25 40.49 -26.50
C GLU A 526 -35.80 40.54 -26.99
N ALA A 527 -35.14 39.39 -27.17
CA ALA A 527 -33.79 39.31 -27.73
C ALA A 527 -33.76 39.78 -29.21
N GLU A 528 -34.70 39.30 -30.02
CA GLU A 528 -34.90 39.69 -31.42
C GLU A 528 -35.26 41.18 -31.56
N ARG A 529 -36.06 41.71 -30.62
CA ARG A 529 -36.39 43.14 -30.54
C ARG A 529 -35.15 43.99 -30.25
N MET A 530 -34.31 43.59 -29.28
CA MET A 530 -33.04 44.28 -29.00
C MET A 530 -32.06 44.22 -30.18
N ILE A 531 -31.99 43.08 -30.88
CA ILE A 531 -31.20 42.90 -32.10
C ILE A 531 -31.69 43.84 -33.21
N SER A 532 -33.00 43.90 -33.44
CA SER A 532 -33.63 44.75 -34.45
C SER A 532 -33.46 46.24 -34.17
N GLN A 533 -33.61 46.65 -32.91
CA GLN A 533 -33.34 48.02 -32.45
C GLN A 533 -31.88 48.43 -32.65
N ALA A 534 -30.93 47.53 -32.40
CA ALA A 534 -29.52 47.79 -32.66
C ALA A 534 -29.21 47.86 -34.17
N ASN A 535 -29.82 47.00 -34.99
CA ASN A 535 -29.71 47.04 -36.45
C ASN A 535 -30.18 48.37 -37.03
N TYR A 536 -31.33 48.89 -36.57
CA TYR A 536 -31.84 50.20 -37.00
C TYR A 536 -30.80 51.33 -36.75
N VAL A 537 -30.08 51.29 -35.62
CA VAL A 537 -29.02 52.26 -35.35
C VAL A 537 -27.77 52.00 -36.20
N ASP A 538 -27.36 50.74 -36.41
CA ASP A 538 -26.25 50.41 -37.31
C ASP A 538 -26.52 50.81 -38.78
N GLU A 539 -27.76 50.67 -39.26
CA GLU A 539 -28.20 51.16 -40.57
C GLU A 539 -28.11 52.68 -40.67
N ARG A 540 -28.61 53.40 -39.66
CA ARG A 540 -28.47 54.86 -39.61
C ARG A 540 -27.01 55.29 -39.62
N ILE A 541 -26.14 54.61 -38.87
CA ILE A 541 -24.70 54.91 -38.85
C ILE A 541 -24.08 54.69 -40.23
N ALA A 542 -24.49 53.65 -40.96
CA ALA A 542 -24.01 53.40 -42.32
C ALA A 542 -24.39 54.55 -43.28
N ARG A 543 -25.65 55.00 -43.23
CA ARG A 543 -26.18 56.08 -44.11
C ARG A 543 -25.60 57.47 -43.80
N VAL A 544 -24.92 57.68 -42.67
CA VAL A 544 -24.24 58.95 -42.34
C VAL A 544 -23.32 59.42 -43.48
N GLY A 545 -22.67 58.50 -44.20
CA GLY A 545 -21.78 58.83 -45.33
C GLY A 545 -22.50 59.26 -46.62
N GLU A 546 -23.81 59.09 -46.69
CA GLU A 546 -24.66 59.35 -47.87
C GLU A 546 -25.43 60.67 -47.76
N GLU A 547 -25.48 61.27 -46.57
CA GLU A 547 -26.24 62.49 -46.27
C GLU A 547 -25.62 63.76 -46.87
N PRO A 548 -26.40 64.63 -47.53
CA PRO A 548 -25.92 65.91 -48.06
C PRO A 548 -25.30 66.82 -46.98
N GLU A 549 -24.32 67.64 -47.36
CA GLU A 549 -23.49 68.46 -46.45
C GLU A 549 -24.32 69.35 -45.49
N GLU A 550 -25.44 69.88 -45.97
CA GLU A 550 -26.40 70.68 -45.19
C GLU A 550 -27.11 69.88 -44.07
N ASN A 551 -27.42 68.59 -44.31
CA ASN A 551 -28.10 67.73 -43.34
C ASN A 551 -27.14 66.87 -42.51
N TYR A 552 -25.92 66.62 -42.99
CA TYR A 552 -24.92 65.72 -42.38
C TYR A 552 -24.77 65.89 -40.85
N VAL A 553 -24.54 67.13 -40.40
CA VAL A 553 -24.33 67.44 -38.97
C VAL A 553 -25.59 67.15 -38.13
N LYS A 554 -26.76 67.50 -38.67
CA LYS A 554 -28.08 67.25 -38.07
C LYS A 554 -28.41 65.76 -38.02
N TYR A 555 -28.08 65.01 -39.07
CA TYR A 555 -28.30 63.58 -39.14
C TYR A 555 -27.40 62.80 -38.16
N VAL A 556 -26.14 63.18 -38.00
CA VAL A 556 -25.25 62.62 -36.97
C VAL A 556 -25.82 62.86 -35.57
N ALA A 557 -26.33 64.06 -35.29
CA ALA A 557 -26.96 64.37 -34.01
C ALA A 557 -28.23 63.51 -33.77
N GLN A 558 -29.12 63.38 -34.76
CA GLN A 558 -30.30 62.51 -34.68
C GLN A 558 -29.93 61.03 -34.47
N THR A 559 -28.92 60.54 -35.17
CA THR A 559 -28.43 59.16 -35.03
C THR A 559 -27.78 58.93 -33.67
N ARG A 560 -27.18 59.96 -33.06
CA ARG A 560 -26.74 59.90 -31.66
C ARG A 560 -27.92 59.88 -30.68
N THR A 561 -28.99 60.63 -30.93
CA THR A 561 -30.24 60.56 -30.13
C THR A 561 -30.81 59.14 -30.16
N ALA A 562 -30.99 58.56 -31.36
CA ALA A 562 -31.48 57.19 -31.53
C ALA A 562 -30.60 56.16 -30.80
N TYR A 563 -29.26 56.28 -30.85
CA TYR A 563 -28.37 55.44 -30.06
C TYR A 563 -28.54 55.61 -28.54
N ASN A 564 -28.80 56.84 -28.05
CA ASN A 564 -28.96 57.10 -26.63
C ASN A 564 -30.30 56.58 -26.07
N GLU A 565 -31.36 56.59 -26.88
CA GLU A 565 -32.71 56.10 -26.57
C GLU A 565 -32.78 54.57 -26.42
N LEU A 566 -31.85 53.84 -27.04
CA LEU A 566 -31.78 52.38 -26.92
C LEU A 566 -31.64 51.88 -25.46
N PRO A 567 -32.30 50.76 -25.10
CA PRO A 567 -32.03 50.02 -23.87
C PRO A 567 -30.53 49.77 -23.64
N LYS A 568 -30.11 49.70 -22.38
CA LYS A 568 -28.70 49.51 -21.99
C LYS A 568 -28.06 48.27 -22.65
N ASP A 569 -28.86 47.23 -22.84
CA ASP A 569 -28.43 45.96 -23.41
C ASP A 569 -28.48 45.94 -24.94
N ALA A 570 -29.51 46.54 -25.56
CA ALA A 570 -29.54 46.78 -27.01
C ALA A 570 -28.36 47.63 -27.50
N ARG A 571 -27.93 48.64 -26.73
CA ARG A 571 -26.73 49.47 -27.06
C ARG A 571 -25.44 48.68 -27.21
N LYS A 572 -25.30 47.51 -26.55
CA LYS A 572 -24.12 46.65 -26.69
C LYS A 572 -24.05 45.95 -28.05
N LEU A 573 -25.21 45.78 -28.71
CA LEU A 573 -25.37 45.06 -29.96
C LEU A 573 -25.18 45.95 -31.20
N VAL A 574 -25.04 47.27 -31.02
CA VAL A 574 -24.77 48.27 -32.07
C VAL A 574 -23.31 48.13 -32.51
N SER A 575 -23.10 47.37 -33.58
CA SER A 575 -21.79 46.97 -34.08
C SER A 575 -20.96 48.16 -34.59
N LYS A 576 -21.63 49.15 -35.21
CA LYS A 576 -21.01 50.32 -35.85
C LYS A 576 -20.85 51.52 -34.92
N TYR A 577 -21.09 51.37 -33.62
CA TYR A 577 -20.95 52.50 -32.67
C TYR A 577 -19.56 53.17 -32.74
N LYS A 578 -18.50 52.44 -33.12
CA LYS A 578 -17.16 53.03 -33.33
C LYS A 578 -17.07 53.94 -34.56
N GLU A 579 -17.84 53.69 -35.60
CA GLU A 579 -17.94 54.57 -36.77
C GLU A 579 -18.65 55.88 -36.38
N LEU A 580 -19.74 55.79 -35.61
CA LEU A 580 -20.43 56.96 -35.05
C LEU A 580 -19.49 57.82 -34.18
N GLN A 581 -18.76 57.21 -33.24
CA GLN A 581 -17.73 57.92 -32.44
C GLN A 581 -16.64 58.55 -33.32
N GLY A 582 -16.33 57.94 -34.46
CA GLY A 582 -15.42 58.47 -35.48
C GLY A 582 -15.96 59.73 -36.14
N VAL A 583 -17.22 59.73 -36.59
CA VAL A 583 -17.86 60.88 -37.23
C VAL A 583 -18.11 62.01 -36.22
N GLU A 584 -18.61 61.71 -35.02
CA GLU A 584 -18.76 62.68 -33.90
C GLU A 584 -17.45 63.46 -33.67
N LYS A 585 -16.31 62.76 -33.66
CA LYS A 585 -14.97 63.35 -33.52
C LYS A 585 -14.56 64.20 -34.73
N GLN A 586 -15.01 63.86 -35.94
CA GLN A 586 -14.74 64.64 -37.16
C GLN A 586 -15.58 65.91 -37.26
N ILE A 587 -16.85 65.92 -36.79
CA ILE A 587 -17.71 67.11 -36.83
C ILE A 587 -17.53 68.04 -35.61
N LYS A 588 -16.95 67.58 -34.50
CA LYS A 588 -16.74 68.42 -33.30
C LYS A 588 -16.02 69.77 -33.57
N PRO A 589 -15.01 69.87 -34.46
CA PRO A 589 -14.43 71.16 -34.85
C PRO A 589 -15.39 72.04 -35.68
N VAL A 590 -16.27 71.43 -36.48
CA VAL A 590 -17.28 72.10 -37.32
C VAL A 590 -18.34 72.76 -36.43
N LEU A 591 -18.94 71.99 -35.53
CA LEU A 591 -19.90 72.48 -34.52
C LEU A 591 -19.34 73.66 -33.73
N LYS A 592 -18.13 73.50 -33.18
CA LYS A 592 -17.44 74.57 -32.46
C LYS A 592 -17.08 75.79 -33.33
N THR A 593 -17.02 75.64 -34.65
CA THR A 593 -16.84 76.77 -35.55
C THR A 593 -18.17 77.48 -35.80
N ALA A 594 -19.26 76.73 -35.98
CA ALA A 594 -20.60 77.28 -36.12
C ALA A 594 -21.04 78.06 -34.86
N GLU A 595 -20.83 77.49 -33.65
CA GLU A 595 -21.02 78.16 -32.36
C GLU A 595 -20.29 79.52 -32.27
N LEU A 596 -19.11 79.62 -32.88
CA LEU A 596 -18.29 80.85 -32.87
C LEU A 596 -18.72 81.86 -33.93
N ILE A 597 -19.51 81.45 -34.92
CA ILE A 597 -20.06 82.32 -35.97
C ILE A 597 -21.42 82.87 -35.53
N GLU A 598 -22.27 82.05 -34.89
CA GLU A 598 -23.50 82.51 -34.23
C GLU A 598 -23.22 83.58 -33.16
N ALA A 599 -22.15 83.40 -32.38
CA ALA A 599 -21.70 84.37 -31.38
C ALA A 599 -21.15 85.72 -31.95
N LEU A 600 -21.33 85.99 -33.25
CA LEU A 600 -21.12 87.31 -33.87
C LEU A 600 -22.39 88.17 -33.82
N ASP A 601 -23.57 87.55 -33.96
CA ASP A 601 -24.89 88.21 -33.87
C ASP A 601 -25.26 88.55 -32.41
N ASP A 602 -24.74 87.79 -31.44
CA ASP A 602 -24.89 87.95 -29.97
C ASP A 602 -24.28 89.27 -29.39
N SER A 603 -24.04 90.28 -30.22
CA SER A 603 -23.48 91.59 -29.83
C SER A 603 -22.22 91.50 -28.95
N PRO A 604 -21.16 90.79 -29.40
CA PRO A 604 -19.99 90.49 -28.59
C PRO A 604 -19.20 91.74 -28.16
N LYS A 605 -18.66 91.72 -26.93
CA LYS A 605 -17.87 92.81 -26.31
C LYS A 605 -16.72 93.39 -27.15
N SER A 606 -16.21 92.63 -28.11
CA SER A 606 -15.61 93.23 -29.31
C SER A 606 -15.84 92.32 -30.51
N LEU A 607 -16.50 92.87 -31.52
CA LEU A 607 -16.81 92.20 -32.77
C LEU A 607 -15.54 91.85 -33.56
N MET A 608 -14.53 92.73 -33.57
CA MET A 608 -13.20 92.42 -34.12
C MET A 608 -12.58 91.18 -33.48
N ALA A 609 -12.71 91.02 -32.15
CA ALA A 609 -12.11 89.91 -31.42
C ALA A 609 -12.90 88.59 -31.58
N ALA A 610 -14.23 88.67 -31.62
CA ALA A 610 -15.10 87.53 -31.89
C ALA A 610 -14.91 87.02 -33.33
N PHE A 611 -14.91 87.93 -34.32
CA PHE A 611 -14.63 87.61 -35.72
C PHE A 611 -13.26 86.95 -35.91
N ASP A 612 -12.20 87.52 -35.31
CA ASP A 612 -10.87 86.94 -35.35
C ASP A 612 -10.83 85.51 -34.77
N LYS A 613 -11.64 85.23 -33.75
CA LYS A 613 -11.74 83.91 -33.11
C LYS A 613 -12.51 82.92 -34.00
N ALA A 614 -13.61 83.35 -34.61
CA ALA A 614 -14.39 82.55 -35.56
C ALA A 614 -13.59 82.23 -36.83
N GLN A 615 -12.98 83.25 -37.45
CA GLN A 615 -12.12 83.11 -38.63
C GLN A 615 -10.91 82.18 -38.34
N LYS A 616 -10.27 82.27 -37.17
CA LYS A 616 -9.18 81.38 -36.75
C LYS A 616 -9.65 79.96 -36.40
N ALA A 617 -10.93 79.74 -36.11
CA ALA A 617 -11.51 78.40 -35.98
C ALA A 617 -11.77 77.80 -37.37
N TYR A 618 -12.50 78.53 -38.22
CA TYR A 618 -12.80 78.13 -39.60
C TYR A 618 -11.54 77.85 -40.42
N ALA A 619 -10.51 78.69 -40.32
CA ALA A 619 -9.25 78.51 -41.03
C ALA A 619 -8.56 77.16 -40.72
N LYS A 620 -8.72 76.63 -39.50
CA LYS A 620 -8.12 75.37 -39.03
C LYS A 620 -8.89 74.12 -39.45
N LEU A 621 -10.08 74.25 -40.02
CA LEU A 621 -10.86 73.14 -40.54
C LEU A 621 -10.22 72.57 -41.83
N LYS A 622 -10.26 71.25 -41.98
CA LYS A 622 -9.95 70.56 -43.24
C LYS A 622 -10.92 70.99 -44.36
N PRO A 623 -10.58 70.83 -45.65
CA PRO A 623 -11.47 71.19 -46.76
C PRO A 623 -12.87 70.60 -46.62
N ASN A 624 -12.99 69.30 -46.36
CA ASN A 624 -14.28 68.63 -46.15
C ASN A 624 -15.01 69.06 -44.87
N GLN A 625 -14.30 69.56 -43.85
CA GLN A 625 -14.92 70.10 -42.64
C GLN A 625 -15.46 71.52 -42.84
N LYS A 626 -14.92 72.30 -43.78
CA LYS A 626 -15.39 73.67 -44.08
C LYS A 626 -16.76 73.67 -44.75
N LEU A 627 -17.01 72.70 -45.62
CA LEU A 627 -18.28 72.51 -46.32
C LEU A 627 -19.46 72.25 -45.36
N LEU A 628 -19.19 71.63 -44.21
CA LEU A 628 -20.18 71.32 -43.18
C LEU A 628 -20.53 72.52 -42.25
N VAL A 629 -19.92 73.71 -42.45
CA VAL A 629 -20.20 74.90 -41.63
C VAL A 629 -21.39 75.67 -42.22
N TYR A 630 -22.60 75.22 -41.89
CA TYR A 630 -23.88 75.73 -42.42
C TYR A 630 -24.02 77.26 -42.35
N ASN A 631 -23.53 77.90 -41.27
CA ASN A 631 -23.64 79.34 -41.07
C ASN A 631 -22.44 80.16 -41.62
N PHE A 632 -21.54 79.57 -42.43
CA PHE A 632 -20.35 80.26 -42.95
C PHE A 632 -20.64 81.57 -43.71
N ASN A 633 -21.83 81.76 -44.29
CA ASN A 633 -22.19 83.02 -44.94
C ASN A 633 -22.27 84.21 -43.95
N VAL A 634 -22.72 84.00 -42.72
CA VAL A 634 -22.72 85.03 -41.65
C VAL A 634 -21.28 85.55 -41.43
N LEU A 635 -20.30 84.64 -41.38
CA LEU A 635 -18.89 85.01 -41.23
C LEU A 635 -18.35 85.88 -42.41
N LYS A 636 -18.96 85.85 -43.60
CA LYS A 636 -18.61 86.75 -44.72
C LYS A 636 -19.21 88.14 -44.54
N GLU A 637 -20.44 88.24 -44.05
CA GLU A 637 -21.17 89.51 -43.93
C GLU A 637 -20.47 90.47 -42.95
N TYR A 638 -19.90 89.91 -41.88
CA TYR A 638 -19.10 90.62 -40.88
C TYR A 638 -17.68 91.02 -41.34
N GLU A 639 -17.16 90.47 -42.44
CA GLU A 639 -15.76 90.71 -42.88
C GLU A 639 -15.51 92.17 -43.24
N LYS A 640 -16.44 92.80 -43.99
CA LYS A 640 -16.31 94.21 -44.40
C LYS A 640 -16.39 95.17 -43.20
N PRO A 641 -17.40 95.12 -42.31
CA PRO A 641 -17.42 95.94 -41.08
C PRO A 641 -16.15 95.78 -40.24
N VAL A 642 -15.71 94.54 -39.97
CA VAL A 642 -14.54 94.27 -39.14
C VAL A 642 -13.24 94.79 -39.78
N SER A 643 -13.13 94.75 -41.11
CA SER A 643 -12.02 95.36 -41.85
C SER A 643 -11.97 96.88 -41.66
N VAL A 644 -13.13 97.55 -41.72
CA VAL A 644 -13.23 99.00 -41.46
C VAL A 644 -12.92 99.34 -40.01
N SER A 645 -13.46 98.59 -39.03
CA SER A 645 -13.13 98.73 -37.60
C SER A 645 -11.62 98.63 -37.34
N LYS A 646 -10.94 97.68 -38.00
CA LYS A 646 -9.47 97.52 -37.93
C LYS A 646 -8.73 98.72 -38.53
N LYS A 647 -9.19 99.27 -39.68
CA LYS A 647 -8.63 100.50 -40.27
C LYS A 647 -8.81 101.71 -39.34
N ILE A 648 -9.99 101.92 -38.77
CA ILE A 648 -10.26 103.01 -37.81
C ILE A 648 -9.36 102.88 -36.57
N LYS A 649 -9.22 101.67 -36.03
CA LYS A 649 -8.35 101.39 -34.89
C LYS A 649 -6.87 101.67 -35.18
N ALA A 650 -6.45 101.60 -36.44
CA ALA A 650 -5.08 101.90 -36.88
C ALA A 650 -4.79 103.40 -37.11
N LEU A 651 -5.82 104.26 -37.19
CA LEU A 651 -5.66 105.70 -37.39
C LEU A 651 -4.81 106.36 -36.29
N LYS A 652 -3.78 107.11 -36.70
CA LYS A 652 -2.80 107.78 -35.82
C LYS A 652 -2.50 109.20 -36.34
N PRO A 653 -2.99 110.27 -35.67
CA PRO A 653 -2.75 111.65 -36.09
C PRO A 653 -1.27 112.08 -36.14
N THR A 654 -0.39 111.29 -35.53
CA THR A 654 1.07 111.48 -35.57
C THR A 654 1.73 110.96 -36.86
N ASN A 655 0.99 110.31 -37.75
CA ASN A 655 1.44 109.91 -39.09
C ASN A 655 1.27 111.07 -40.08
N LEU A 656 2.29 111.39 -40.89
CA LEU A 656 2.16 112.42 -41.94
C LEU A 656 1.13 112.02 -43.01
N TYR A 657 0.93 110.73 -43.25
CA TYR A 657 -0.11 110.21 -44.16
C TYR A 657 -1.49 110.11 -43.50
N PHE A 658 -1.69 110.62 -42.27
CA PHE A 658 -2.96 110.48 -41.55
C PHE A 658 -4.18 111.00 -42.33
N ALA A 659 -4.05 112.10 -43.08
CA ALA A 659 -5.14 112.59 -43.93
C ALA A 659 -5.54 111.57 -45.01
N THR A 660 -4.56 110.87 -45.59
CA THR A 660 -4.77 109.78 -46.56
C THR A 660 -5.33 108.53 -45.90
N ASP A 661 -4.83 108.14 -44.72
CA ASP A 661 -5.35 107.02 -43.93
C ASP A 661 -6.82 107.26 -43.53
N LEU A 662 -7.14 108.49 -43.10
CA LEU A 662 -8.47 108.93 -42.69
C LEU A 662 -9.45 108.97 -43.87
N ALA A 663 -9.05 109.58 -45.00
CA ALA A 663 -9.84 109.56 -46.23
C ALA A 663 -10.09 108.13 -46.72
N THR A 664 -9.08 107.25 -46.63
CA THR A 664 -9.22 105.83 -46.95
C THR A 664 -10.18 105.12 -46.00
N ALA A 665 -10.13 105.43 -44.70
CA ALA A 665 -11.05 104.86 -43.70
C ALA A 665 -12.50 105.32 -43.95
N ARG A 666 -12.72 106.62 -44.18
CA ARG A 666 -14.03 107.19 -44.57
C ARG A 666 -14.54 106.57 -45.87
N GLN A 667 -13.74 106.53 -46.93
CA GLN A 667 -14.14 105.93 -48.21
C GLN A 667 -14.49 104.44 -48.06
N THR A 668 -13.72 103.67 -47.27
CA THR A 668 -14.05 102.26 -47.02
C THR A 668 -15.34 102.13 -46.20
N TYR A 669 -15.57 103.01 -45.22
CA TYR A 669 -16.79 103.06 -44.41
C TYR A 669 -18.04 103.43 -45.23
N GLU A 670 -17.97 104.46 -46.10
CA GLU A 670 -19.11 104.82 -46.96
C GLU A 670 -19.40 103.79 -48.07
N SER A 671 -18.47 102.87 -48.36
CA SER A 671 -18.70 101.73 -49.27
C SER A 671 -19.47 100.55 -48.63
N LEU A 672 -19.80 100.64 -47.34
CA LEU A 672 -20.64 99.68 -46.62
C LEU A 672 -22.13 99.99 -46.81
N THR A 673 -23.00 98.99 -46.69
CA THR A 673 -24.44 99.21 -46.52
C THR A 673 -24.73 99.82 -45.15
N GLU A 674 -25.88 100.50 -44.95
CA GLU A 674 -26.21 101.13 -43.66
C GLU A 674 -26.26 100.12 -42.49
N GLN A 675 -26.75 98.90 -42.73
CA GLN A 675 -26.66 97.80 -41.75
C GLN A 675 -25.20 97.45 -41.41
N GLN A 676 -24.32 97.38 -42.42
CA GLN A 676 -22.89 97.13 -42.21
C GLN A 676 -22.17 98.30 -41.52
N LYS A 677 -22.58 99.55 -41.75
CA LYS A 677 -22.05 100.74 -41.02
C LYS A 677 -22.36 100.67 -39.53
N GLY A 678 -23.56 100.22 -39.16
CA GLY A 678 -23.95 100.00 -37.75
C GLY A 678 -23.09 98.97 -37.00
N LEU A 679 -22.41 98.07 -37.73
CA LEU A 679 -21.52 97.05 -37.18
C LEU A 679 -20.04 97.52 -37.06
N VAL A 680 -19.72 98.78 -37.38
CA VAL A 680 -18.35 99.29 -37.36
C VAL A 680 -17.97 99.82 -35.97
N GLU A 681 -17.21 99.01 -35.24
CA GLU A 681 -16.64 99.38 -33.94
C GLU A 681 -15.77 100.64 -34.04
N GLY A 682 -16.22 101.71 -33.39
CA GLY A 682 -15.49 102.98 -33.33
C GLY A 682 -15.75 103.95 -34.50
N ALA A 683 -16.80 103.75 -35.31
CA ALA A 683 -17.17 104.63 -36.43
C ALA A 683 -17.11 106.15 -36.11
N TYR A 684 -17.55 106.54 -34.91
CA TYR A 684 -17.51 107.93 -34.43
C TYR A 684 -16.13 108.59 -34.51
N ARG A 685 -15.04 107.79 -34.38
CA ARG A 685 -13.66 108.26 -34.42
C ARG A 685 -13.20 108.76 -35.79
N ILE A 686 -13.89 108.38 -36.88
CA ILE A 686 -13.67 109.01 -38.20
C ILE A 686 -14.15 110.47 -38.15
N THR A 687 -15.35 110.70 -37.62
CA THR A 687 -15.93 112.04 -37.52
C THR A 687 -15.16 112.94 -36.54
N GLU A 688 -14.69 112.41 -35.41
CA GLU A 688 -13.74 113.11 -34.51
C GLU A 688 -12.48 113.53 -35.26
N ALA A 689 -11.84 112.57 -35.95
CA ALA A 689 -10.62 112.81 -36.71
C ALA A 689 -10.80 113.82 -37.86
N GLU A 690 -11.97 113.85 -38.50
CA GLU A 690 -12.30 114.82 -39.54
C GLU A 690 -12.55 116.23 -38.98
N MET A 691 -13.11 116.36 -37.77
CA MET A 691 -13.25 117.67 -37.11
C MET A 691 -11.87 118.24 -36.73
N GLU A 692 -11.02 117.44 -36.08
CA GLU A 692 -9.65 117.84 -35.75
C GLU A 692 -8.83 118.17 -37.02
N MET A 693 -8.99 117.41 -38.10
CA MET A 693 -8.33 117.69 -39.38
C MET A 693 -8.86 118.97 -40.05
N ARG A 694 -10.13 119.34 -39.85
CA ARG A 694 -10.64 120.67 -40.26
C ARG A 694 -9.98 121.78 -39.47
N GLU A 695 -9.78 121.64 -38.16
CA GLU A 695 -9.03 122.63 -37.38
C GLU A 695 -7.59 122.76 -37.88
N VAL A 696 -6.87 121.64 -38.11
CA VAL A 696 -5.54 121.63 -38.74
C VAL A 696 -5.54 122.43 -40.05
N ASN A 697 -6.51 122.18 -40.94
CA ASN A 697 -6.62 122.88 -42.22
C ASN A 697 -6.93 124.39 -42.07
N VAL A 698 -7.75 124.77 -41.07
CA VAL A 698 -8.00 126.18 -40.73
C VAL A 698 -6.71 126.84 -40.24
N ILE A 699 -5.90 126.18 -39.40
CA ILE A 699 -4.61 126.72 -38.94
C ILE A 699 -3.62 126.83 -40.11
N VAL A 700 -3.54 125.82 -40.99
CA VAL A 700 -2.73 125.89 -42.22
C VAL A 700 -3.15 127.09 -43.09
N THR A 701 -4.45 127.33 -43.24
CA THR A 701 -4.99 128.47 -44.01
C THR A 701 -4.70 129.82 -43.34
N LEU A 702 -4.87 129.93 -42.02
CA LEU A 702 -4.50 131.13 -41.26
C LEU A 702 -3.02 131.46 -41.41
N ILE A 703 -2.14 130.45 -41.33
CA ILE A 703 -0.70 130.62 -41.54
C ILE A 703 -0.38 131.07 -42.97
N GLN A 704 -1.07 130.50 -43.97
CA GLN A 704 -0.87 130.86 -45.37
C GLN A 704 -1.35 132.27 -45.72
N ASN A 705 -2.28 132.82 -44.92
CA ASN A 705 -2.78 134.20 -45.04
C ASN A 705 -1.96 135.22 -44.23
N VAL A 706 -0.98 134.79 -43.41
CA VAL A 706 -0.02 135.72 -42.80
C VAL A 706 0.83 136.31 -43.92
N SER A 707 0.75 137.62 -44.10
CA SER A 707 1.51 138.34 -45.12
C SER A 707 1.97 139.69 -44.57
N ILE A 708 3.25 140.01 -44.75
CA ILE A 708 3.87 141.26 -44.28
C ILE A 708 3.36 142.51 -45.03
N THR A 709 2.51 142.35 -46.06
CA THR A 709 1.77 143.46 -46.69
C THR A 709 0.36 143.68 -46.09
N SER A 710 -0.11 142.82 -45.19
CA SER A 710 -1.38 143.00 -44.48
C SER A 710 -1.26 144.10 -43.42
N PRO A 711 -2.14 145.13 -43.36
CA PRO A 711 -2.16 146.08 -42.24
C PRO A 711 -2.56 145.44 -40.90
N ASN A 712 -2.97 144.16 -40.90
CA ASN A 712 -3.21 143.36 -39.70
C ASN A 712 -2.08 142.35 -39.41
N TYR A 713 -0.98 142.34 -40.18
CA TYR A 713 0.10 141.32 -40.16
C TYR A 713 0.48 140.79 -38.76
N VAL A 714 0.79 141.69 -37.83
CA VAL A 714 1.13 141.37 -36.43
C VAL A 714 0.03 140.56 -35.73
N LYS A 715 -1.24 140.98 -35.91
CA LYS A 715 -2.42 140.32 -35.35
C LYS A 715 -2.68 138.98 -36.04
N ASP A 716 -2.59 138.93 -37.37
CA ASP A 716 -2.86 137.74 -38.18
C ASP A 716 -1.88 136.60 -37.80
N ALA A 717 -0.58 136.91 -37.69
CA ALA A 717 0.45 135.98 -37.24
C ALA A 717 0.22 135.49 -35.80
N ARG A 718 -0.19 136.38 -34.89
CA ARG A 718 -0.48 136.00 -33.49
C ARG A 718 -1.74 135.15 -33.36
N SER A 719 -2.78 135.41 -34.15
CA SER A 719 -3.97 134.54 -34.24
C SER A 719 -3.62 133.15 -34.79
N ALA A 720 -2.76 133.06 -35.82
CA ALA A 720 -2.26 131.78 -36.32
C ALA A 720 -1.40 131.03 -35.27
N GLU A 721 -0.58 131.73 -34.49
CA GLU A 721 0.18 131.15 -33.37
C GLU A 721 -0.72 130.61 -32.25
N GLN A 722 -1.77 131.36 -31.91
CA GLN A 722 -2.74 130.95 -30.89
C GLN A 722 -3.51 129.71 -31.35
N GLY A 723 -4.01 129.70 -32.58
CA GLY A 723 -4.72 128.54 -33.15
C GLY A 723 -3.85 127.29 -33.21
N TYR A 724 -2.59 127.40 -33.67
CA TYR A 724 -1.63 126.28 -33.62
C TYR A 724 -1.38 125.74 -32.19
N LYS A 725 -1.41 126.62 -31.19
CA LYS A 725 -1.28 126.23 -29.77
C LYS A 725 -2.56 125.63 -29.18
N GLN A 726 -3.72 125.85 -29.78
CA GLN A 726 -5.01 125.28 -29.37
C GLN A 726 -5.20 123.85 -29.88
N LEU A 727 -4.75 123.53 -31.11
CA LEU A 727 -4.78 122.17 -31.68
C LEU A 727 -4.27 121.09 -30.70
N MET A 728 -4.86 119.90 -30.71
CA MET A 728 -4.34 118.76 -29.94
C MET A 728 -2.89 118.43 -30.32
N SER A 729 -2.09 118.03 -29.32
CA SER A 729 -0.63 117.82 -29.46
C SER A 729 -0.26 116.73 -30.48
N SER A 730 -1.15 115.78 -30.71
CA SER A 730 -1.05 114.73 -31.74
C SER A 730 -1.21 115.27 -33.16
N TYR A 731 -2.08 116.27 -33.37
CA TYR A 731 -2.42 116.85 -34.68
C TYR A 731 -1.49 117.98 -35.13
N ARG A 732 -0.80 118.67 -34.20
CA ARG A 732 0.15 119.76 -34.53
C ARG A 732 1.21 119.40 -35.57
N LYS A 733 1.60 118.12 -35.65
CA LYS A 733 2.55 117.62 -36.66
C LYS A 733 2.03 117.68 -38.11
N LEU A 734 0.73 117.87 -38.30
CA LEU A 734 0.07 117.93 -39.60
C LEU A 734 -0.03 119.36 -40.17
N VAL A 735 0.34 120.39 -39.39
CA VAL A 735 0.37 121.79 -39.84
C VAL A 735 1.65 122.03 -40.66
N VAL A 736 1.61 121.60 -41.93
CA VAL A 736 2.78 121.51 -42.83
C VAL A 736 3.55 122.82 -43.01
N ASN A 737 2.87 123.97 -42.93
CA ASN A 737 3.47 125.30 -43.09
C ASN A 737 3.85 125.97 -41.76
N TYR A 738 3.83 125.28 -40.62
CA TYR A 738 4.19 125.87 -39.32
C TYR A 738 5.60 126.51 -39.28
N ASN A 739 6.54 126.03 -40.10
CA ASN A 739 7.85 126.66 -40.24
C ASN A 739 7.79 128.10 -40.79
N TYR A 740 6.86 128.39 -41.71
CA TYR A 740 6.62 129.75 -42.22
C TYR A 740 6.15 130.66 -41.09
N LEU A 741 5.08 130.27 -40.39
CA LEU A 741 4.57 130.99 -39.21
C LEU A 741 5.67 131.26 -38.18
N LYS A 742 6.51 130.26 -37.88
CA LYS A 742 7.59 130.36 -36.90
C LYS A 742 8.63 131.43 -37.27
N ASP A 743 8.79 131.71 -38.56
CA ASP A 743 9.71 132.72 -39.07
C ASP A 743 9.06 134.11 -39.12
N GLU A 744 7.80 134.23 -39.58
CA GLU A 744 7.01 135.47 -39.48
C GLU A 744 6.88 135.97 -38.02
N LEU A 745 6.70 135.04 -37.07
CA LEU A 745 6.69 135.31 -35.63
C LEU A 745 8.05 135.78 -35.06
N LYS A 746 9.12 135.87 -35.86
CA LYS A 746 10.36 136.58 -35.47
C LYS A 746 10.25 138.05 -35.83
N SER A 747 9.83 138.34 -37.06
CA SER A 747 9.64 139.69 -37.59
C SER A 747 8.60 140.46 -36.79
N VAL A 748 7.46 139.84 -36.52
CA VAL A 748 6.40 140.37 -35.62
C VAL A 748 6.95 140.72 -34.23
N LYS A 749 7.86 139.92 -33.66
CA LYS A 749 8.51 140.22 -32.37
C LYS A 749 9.52 141.38 -32.45
N LYS A 750 10.08 141.70 -33.63
CA LYS A 750 10.82 142.95 -33.82
C LYS A 750 9.86 144.14 -33.75
N VAL A 751 8.78 144.10 -34.55
CA VAL A 751 7.76 145.16 -34.66
C VAL A 751 7.12 145.46 -33.30
N GLU A 752 6.58 144.44 -32.62
CA GLU A 752 5.98 144.57 -31.28
C GLU A 752 6.95 145.19 -30.26
N LYS A 753 8.24 144.86 -30.33
CA LYS A 753 9.27 145.41 -29.44
C LYS A 753 9.52 146.89 -29.72
N VAL A 754 9.45 147.32 -30.98
CA VAL A 754 9.51 148.75 -31.33
C VAL A 754 8.27 149.47 -30.83
N MET A 755 7.06 148.91 -31.06
CA MET A 755 5.81 149.47 -30.55
C MET A 755 5.86 149.64 -29.02
N LYS A 756 6.32 148.62 -28.29
CA LYS A 756 6.47 148.69 -26.83
C LYS A 756 7.49 149.76 -26.39
N ASN A 757 8.62 149.89 -27.09
CA ASN A 757 9.59 150.95 -26.81
C ASN A 757 9.00 152.36 -26.98
N ILE A 758 8.04 152.54 -27.90
CA ILE A 758 7.36 153.82 -28.16
C ILE A 758 6.28 154.08 -27.10
N ASP A 759 5.45 153.09 -26.74
CA ASP A 759 4.44 153.28 -25.69
C ASP A 759 5.06 153.49 -24.29
N GLU A 760 6.25 152.94 -24.01
CA GLU A 760 7.01 153.24 -22.80
C GLU A 760 7.38 154.73 -22.64
N LEU A 761 7.41 155.51 -23.75
CA LEU A 761 7.71 156.95 -23.72
C LEU A 761 6.62 157.77 -23.01
N VAL A 762 5.36 157.32 -23.05
CA VAL A 762 4.20 157.97 -22.38
C VAL A 762 4.47 158.22 -20.90
N THR A 763 5.22 157.31 -20.26
CA THR A 763 5.43 157.24 -18.81
C THR A 763 6.86 157.59 -18.36
N LEU A 764 7.70 158.14 -19.24
CA LEU A 764 9.12 158.32 -18.98
C LEU A 764 9.49 159.70 -18.40
N GLU A 765 10.30 159.69 -17.34
CA GLU A 765 10.82 160.90 -16.71
C GLU A 765 11.63 161.78 -17.69
N PRO A 766 11.51 163.12 -17.65
CA PRO A 766 12.14 164.01 -18.63
C PRO A 766 13.63 163.77 -18.87
N LYS A 767 14.42 163.51 -17.81
CA LYS A 767 15.87 163.27 -17.90
C LYS A 767 16.27 162.02 -18.70
N LYS A 768 15.34 161.08 -18.93
CA LYS A 768 15.57 159.84 -19.68
C LYS A 768 14.86 159.85 -21.04
N PHE A 769 13.93 160.78 -21.26
CA PHE A 769 13.05 160.86 -22.43
C PHE A 769 13.85 160.92 -23.74
N ALA A 770 14.66 161.97 -23.98
CA ALA A 770 15.52 162.09 -25.16
C ALA A 770 16.33 160.82 -25.52
N THR A 771 16.92 160.16 -24.53
CA THR A 771 17.75 158.96 -24.73
C THR A 771 16.91 157.72 -25.07
N LYS A 772 15.77 157.55 -24.41
CA LYS A 772 14.82 156.46 -24.71
C LYS A 772 14.08 156.69 -26.03
N LEU A 773 13.78 157.94 -26.38
CA LEU A 773 13.23 158.38 -27.65
C LEU A 773 14.17 158.02 -28.81
N LYS A 774 15.45 158.42 -28.71
CA LYS A 774 16.50 158.01 -29.66
C LYS A 774 16.70 156.49 -29.71
N ALA A 775 16.47 155.76 -28.61
CA ALA A 775 16.54 154.30 -28.60
C ALA A 775 15.32 153.62 -29.24
N ALA A 776 14.11 154.18 -29.07
CA ALA A 776 12.90 153.74 -29.76
C ALA A 776 13.03 154.01 -31.26
N ARG A 777 13.52 155.19 -31.65
CA ARG A 777 13.82 155.52 -33.04
C ARG A 777 14.86 154.60 -33.66
N LYS A 778 16.01 154.43 -33.01
CA LYS A 778 17.05 153.48 -33.45
C LYS A 778 16.60 152.01 -33.43
N ALA A 779 15.48 151.68 -32.79
CA ALA A 779 14.85 150.36 -32.91
C ALA A 779 13.88 150.29 -34.10
N TYR A 780 13.14 151.36 -34.39
CA TYR A 780 12.31 151.53 -35.60
C TYR A 780 13.16 151.54 -36.89
N ASP A 781 14.25 152.31 -36.92
CA ASP A 781 15.17 152.38 -38.06
C ASP A 781 15.90 151.05 -38.34
N LYS A 782 15.81 150.11 -37.39
CA LYS A 782 16.39 148.75 -37.44
C LYS A 782 15.40 147.66 -37.85
N LEU A 783 14.13 148.00 -38.06
CA LEU A 783 13.19 147.14 -38.74
C LEU A 783 13.53 147.13 -40.24
N GLU A 784 13.19 146.04 -40.93
CA GLU A 784 13.21 146.03 -42.40
C GLU A 784 12.14 147.01 -42.95
N GLU A 785 12.26 147.47 -44.20
CA GLU A 785 11.33 148.48 -44.75
C GLU A 785 9.87 148.00 -44.87
N ASP A 786 9.63 146.69 -44.90
CA ASP A 786 8.31 146.05 -44.88
C ASP A 786 7.81 145.74 -43.44
N GLU A 787 8.70 145.67 -42.46
CA GLU A 787 8.35 145.58 -41.03
C GLU A 787 7.91 146.94 -40.46
N LYS A 788 8.51 148.05 -40.91
CA LYS A 788 8.28 149.42 -40.39
C LYS A 788 6.80 149.87 -40.39
N PRO A 789 6.00 149.66 -41.46
CA PRO A 789 4.60 150.12 -41.52
C PRO A 789 3.70 149.56 -40.40
N HIS A 790 4.07 148.41 -39.82
CA HIS A 790 3.26 147.71 -38.81
C HIS A 790 3.44 148.24 -37.39
N VAL A 791 4.35 149.20 -37.18
CA VAL A 791 4.51 149.91 -35.92
C VAL A 791 3.36 150.92 -35.78
N ALA A 792 2.17 150.43 -35.42
CA ALA A 792 0.93 151.22 -35.47
C ALA A 792 0.92 152.49 -34.59
N ASN A 793 1.84 152.61 -33.63
CA ASN A 793 2.04 153.80 -32.81
C ASN A 793 3.23 154.68 -33.26
N TYR A 794 3.79 154.48 -34.45
CA TYR A 794 4.89 155.29 -35.00
C TYR A 794 4.56 156.79 -35.09
N MET A 795 3.29 157.18 -35.27
CA MET A 795 2.90 158.59 -35.18
C MET A 795 3.19 159.19 -33.80
N LYS A 796 3.02 158.44 -32.69
CA LYS A 796 3.44 158.91 -31.35
C LYS A 796 4.95 159.14 -31.29
N LEU A 797 5.74 158.31 -31.97
CA LEU A 797 7.19 158.50 -32.03
C LEU A 797 7.54 159.83 -32.72
N ILE A 798 6.87 160.15 -33.84
CA ILE A 798 7.02 161.46 -34.51
C ILE A 798 6.51 162.61 -33.62
N GLU A 799 5.37 162.45 -32.94
CA GLU A 799 4.86 163.45 -31.98
C GLU A 799 5.87 163.73 -30.86
N TYR A 800 6.49 162.69 -30.31
CA TYR A 800 7.51 162.80 -29.28
C TYR A 800 8.84 163.36 -29.81
N GLU A 801 9.27 162.99 -31.02
CA GLU A 801 10.41 163.61 -31.71
C GLU A 801 10.18 165.11 -31.94
N THR A 802 8.97 165.47 -32.40
CA THR A 802 8.58 166.87 -32.65
C THR A 802 8.51 167.67 -31.34
N ALA A 803 7.85 167.13 -30.31
CA ALA A 803 7.71 167.77 -29.00
C ALA A 803 9.04 167.86 -28.23
N GLU A 804 10.03 167.01 -28.50
CA GLU A 804 11.39 167.14 -27.97
C GLU A 804 12.24 168.11 -28.82
N SER A 805 11.98 168.26 -30.12
CA SER A 805 12.65 169.25 -30.98
C SER A 805 12.21 170.70 -30.78
N LEU A 806 11.14 170.90 -29.99
CA LEU A 806 10.58 172.20 -29.60
C LEU A 806 10.99 172.61 -28.15
N LYS A 807 12.06 172.00 -27.61
CA LYS A 807 12.63 172.27 -26.28
C LYS A 807 14.12 172.58 -26.36
#